data_AF-A0A1Y4NIU4-F1
#
_entry.id   AF-A0A1Y4NIU4-F1
#
_cell.length_a   1.000
_cell.length_b   1.000
_cell.length_c   1.000
_cell.angle_alpha   90.00
_cell.angle_beta   90.00
_cell.angle_gamma   90.00
#
_symmetry.space_group_name_H-M   'P 1'
#
loop_
_entity.id
_entity.type
_entity.pdbx_description
1 polymer ?
#
loop_
_entity_poly.entity_id
_entity_poly.type
_entity_poly.pdbx_seq_one_letter_code
_entity_poly.pdbx_strand_id
1 'polypeptide(L)'
;MRELNIAYGNNRQAKRWVNKTIRFDDLKERLRVPIRTTESAEEYAKMSRAQRDTAKDHGGFVAGVLKGGRRKVDTVESRSMVALDGDRIDAAFLEGYETLCPYTSALYTTHSSTEENPRVRLVFPLTRDVTPEEFVAVSRYLAQMLGIDYFDECSYQPNQLMYWPSTPANGSFVYKETDGGWLDPDAILAKHPEWTDPTRLPTSSRESKANTTAQQKVQDPLTKEGVVGLFNRTYYPISKALEAFLSDVYEPTDNENRWHLIASSSMAGVEVKEDKFVYSHHAKDPAYLKLCNAFDIVRIHRFGDLDEKASYKAMCEFAMQQDEVKLLAASERMADAETDFSGSEDTDWQKRFQYEPRSTVLKNNLHNITLILQNDPQLQNIVFNQQLDGMEIKGEVPWKHPSKYWRDADDAQLISYVDSHYGTFSQRNYQIAVTKVADDRSYHPIRKYLAALPEWDGVPRVDTLLIDYLGAEDNSYVRAVTRKTLCAAVRRVQEPGVKFDTMLVLNGPQGIGKSTLISRLAGEWFSDSLNLSDTKDKTAAEKLQGYWILEIGELAGLRKAEVETLRSFLSRQNDIYRAAFGRRATPHPRQCIFFGTTNAESGYLRDTTGNRRFWPVKTPGGGAKHSWELTHEDISQIWAEVLVLVENGEKLHLAPDLETLAKSEQREALESDEREGLVREYLETLLPEDWDGMDLFDRRSFLAGVNNIGRAGTVARTRVCNMEIWCELFGKDQGSLGRAESNNLTAMLTKLGWVRKEKKERVKPYGPQFVFVPGDVPD
;
A
#
# COMPACT_ATOMS: atom_id res chain seq x y z
N MET A 1 -50.15 6.95 63.54
CA MET A 1 -49.18 7.77 62.79
C MET A 1 -48.69 6.93 61.62
N ARG A 2 -48.71 7.46 60.39
CA ARG A 2 -48.38 6.71 59.16
C ARG A 2 -46.89 6.32 59.13
N GLU A 3 -46.58 5.12 58.65
CA GLU A 3 -45.20 4.74 58.33
C GLU A 3 -44.80 5.27 56.95
N LEU A 4 -43.59 5.82 56.84
CA LEU A 4 -43.06 6.46 55.64
C LEU A 4 -42.03 5.55 54.95
N ASN A 5 -42.17 5.37 53.65
CA ASN A 5 -41.21 4.63 52.84
C ASN A 5 -39.86 5.34 52.74
N ILE A 6 -38.76 4.65 52.99
CA ILE A 6 -37.40 5.20 53.01
C ILE A 6 -36.39 4.18 52.51
N ALA A 7 -35.43 4.59 51.70
CA ALA A 7 -34.35 3.72 51.22
C ALA A 7 -33.00 4.16 51.81
N TYR A 8 -32.26 3.21 52.40
CA TYR A 8 -30.98 3.48 53.05
C TYR A 8 -29.78 3.11 52.18
N GLY A 9 -28.75 3.96 52.21
CA GLY A 9 -27.46 3.73 51.57
C GLY A 9 -26.31 4.01 52.53
N ASN A 10 -25.29 3.14 52.52
CA ASN A 10 -24.12 3.27 53.40
C ASN A 10 -23.17 4.40 53.00
N ASN A 11 -23.24 4.83 51.74
CA ASN A 11 -22.54 5.99 51.20
C ASN A 11 -23.23 6.46 49.91
N ARG A 12 -22.83 7.61 49.36
CA ARG A 12 -23.45 8.18 48.14
C ARG A 12 -23.27 7.31 46.90
N GLN A 13 -22.22 6.49 46.87
CA GLN A 13 -21.83 5.60 45.76
C GLN A 13 -22.41 4.19 45.90
N ALA A 14 -23.28 3.95 46.89
CA ALA A 14 -23.88 2.65 47.13
C ALA A 14 -24.63 2.17 45.88
N LYS A 15 -24.21 1.01 45.35
CA LYS A 15 -24.86 0.37 44.19
C LYS A 15 -26.20 -0.27 44.54
N ARG A 16 -26.41 -0.59 45.83
CA ARG A 16 -27.63 -1.20 46.35
C ARG A 16 -28.12 -0.44 47.58
N TRP A 17 -29.37 0.01 47.52
CA TRP A 17 -30.11 0.70 48.56
C TRP A 17 -31.15 -0.24 49.15
N VAL A 18 -31.38 -0.16 50.45
CA VAL A 18 -32.31 -1.05 51.17
C VAL A 18 -33.59 -0.29 51.46
N ASN A 19 -34.69 -0.66 50.81
CA ASN A 19 -36.02 -0.11 51.08
C ASN A 19 -36.53 -0.59 52.45
N LYS A 20 -37.04 0.33 53.27
CA LYS A 20 -37.63 0.12 54.60
C LYS A 20 -38.78 1.10 54.83
N THR A 21 -39.44 0.98 55.96
CA THR A 21 -40.38 1.98 56.49
C THR A 21 -39.83 2.62 57.78
N ILE A 22 -40.25 3.84 58.09
CA ILE A 22 -39.88 4.57 59.31
C ILE A 22 -41.02 5.47 59.79
N ARG A 23 -41.20 5.63 61.11
CA ARG A 23 -42.09 6.69 61.63
C ARG A 23 -41.36 8.03 61.61
N PHE A 24 -42.06 9.13 61.34
CA PHE A 24 -41.41 10.43 61.26
C PHE A 24 -40.71 10.82 62.58
N ASP A 25 -41.27 10.47 63.74
CA ASP A 25 -40.62 10.68 65.03
C ASP A 25 -39.28 9.93 65.16
N ASP A 26 -39.21 8.67 64.71
CA ASP A 26 -37.96 7.90 64.72
C ASP A 26 -36.91 8.51 63.78
N LEU A 27 -37.36 9.11 62.66
CA LEU A 27 -36.49 9.84 61.75
C LEU A 27 -35.97 11.13 62.40
N LYS A 28 -36.82 11.89 63.09
CA LYS A 28 -36.44 13.09 63.85
C LYS A 28 -35.36 12.79 64.89
N GLU A 29 -35.54 11.74 65.69
CA GLU A 29 -34.54 11.31 66.68
C GLU A 29 -33.18 11.01 66.04
N ARG A 30 -33.18 10.36 64.87
CA ARG A 30 -31.95 10.10 64.12
C ARG A 30 -31.32 11.37 63.54
N LEU A 31 -32.13 12.34 63.09
CA LEU A 31 -31.66 13.60 62.53
C LEU A 31 -31.15 14.58 63.59
N ARG A 32 -31.56 14.42 64.86
CA ARG A 32 -31.18 15.28 65.98
C ARG A 32 -29.72 15.10 66.42
N VAL A 33 -29.12 13.95 66.13
CA VAL A 33 -27.77 13.59 66.58
C VAL A 33 -26.79 13.57 65.41
N PRO A 34 -25.86 14.54 65.30
CA PRO A 34 -24.89 14.57 64.22
C PRO A 34 -23.72 13.62 64.47
N ILE A 35 -23.14 13.11 63.38
CA ILE A 35 -21.85 12.42 63.40
C ILE A 35 -20.74 13.47 63.43
N ARG A 36 -19.91 13.48 64.48
CA ARG A 36 -18.72 14.35 64.55
C ARG A 36 -17.52 13.68 63.91
N THR A 37 -16.93 14.34 62.92
CA THR A 37 -15.71 13.87 62.25
C THR A 37 -14.45 14.39 62.94
N THR A 38 -13.28 13.90 62.52
CA THR A 38 -12.00 14.17 63.20
C THR A 38 -11.37 15.50 62.82
N GLU A 39 -11.68 16.01 61.62
CA GLU A 39 -11.16 17.27 61.11
C GLU A 39 -11.86 18.48 61.73
N SER A 40 -11.15 19.62 61.79
CA SER A 40 -11.74 20.91 62.13
C SER A 40 -12.49 21.53 60.95
N ALA A 41 -13.38 22.48 61.21
CA ALA A 41 -14.09 23.22 60.17
C ALA A 41 -13.13 23.97 59.22
N GLU A 42 -12.02 24.48 59.75
CA GLU A 42 -10.96 25.15 59.00
C GLU A 42 -10.15 24.18 58.12
N GLU A 43 -9.91 22.96 58.61
CA GLU A 43 -9.26 21.90 57.82
C GLU A 43 -10.17 21.41 56.70
N TYR A 44 -11.45 21.19 57.00
CA TYR A 44 -12.46 20.82 56.02
C TYR A 44 -12.59 21.86 54.90
N ALA A 45 -12.55 23.15 55.23
CA ALA A 45 -12.61 24.23 54.25
C ALA A 45 -11.43 24.21 53.24
N LYS A 46 -10.26 23.73 53.66
CA LYS A 46 -9.04 23.64 52.83
C LYS A 46 -8.98 22.36 51.99
N MET A 47 -9.83 21.37 52.25
CA MET A 47 -9.88 20.12 51.51
C MET A 47 -10.36 20.30 50.07
N SER A 48 -9.81 19.50 49.15
CA SER A 48 -10.33 19.40 47.78
C SER A 48 -11.80 18.93 47.79
N ARG A 49 -12.53 19.18 46.70
CA ARG A 49 -13.94 18.74 46.58
C ARG A 49 -14.11 17.24 46.81
N ALA A 50 -13.20 16.42 46.29
CA ALA A 50 -13.23 14.97 46.47
C ALA A 50 -13.01 14.56 47.93
N GLN A 51 -12.07 15.20 48.63
CA GLN A 51 -11.82 14.95 50.05
C GLN A 51 -13.01 15.36 50.92
N ARG A 52 -13.61 16.55 50.66
CA ARG A 52 -14.83 17.02 51.35
C ARG A 52 -16.02 16.10 51.14
N ASP A 53 -16.16 15.56 49.94
CA ASP A 53 -17.22 14.61 49.60
C ASP A 53 -17.06 13.29 50.33
N THR A 54 -15.84 12.79 50.49
CA THR A 54 -15.56 11.58 51.28
C THR A 54 -15.76 11.82 52.78
N ALA A 55 -15.28 12.95 53.31
CA ALA A 55 -15.34 13.26 54.74
C ALA A 55 -16.77 13.37 55.28
N LYS A 56 -17.70 13.97 54.51
CA LYS A 56 -19.11 14.09 54.92
C LYS A 56 -19.97 12.85 54.68
N ASP A 57 -19.46 11.85 53.95
CA ASP A 57 -20.25 10.73 53.46
C ASP A 57 -20.29 9.57 54.48
N HIS A 58 -21.24 9.67 55.40
CA HIS A 58 -21.58 8.61 56.35
C HIS A 58 -22.86 7.85 55.95
N GLY A 59 -23.18 7.88 54.66
CA GLY A 59 -24.44 7.39 54.14
C GLY A 59 -25.59 8.38 54.27
N GLY A 60 -26.78 7.92 53.93
CA GLY A 60 -27.96 8.76 53.87
C GLY A 60 -29.22 7.98 53.55
N PHE A 61 -30.25 8.73 53.16
CA PHE A 61 -31.52 8.17 52.77
C PHE A 61 -32.09 8.81 51.49
N VAL A 62 -32.89 8.04 50.76
CA VAL A 62 -33.83 8.53 49.76
C VAL A 62 -35.22 8.38 50.36
N ALA A 63 -36.02 9.45 50.33
CA ALA A 63 -37.28 9.52 51.06
C ALA A 63 -38.44 8.85 50.26
N GLY A 64 -38.30 7.56 49.97
CA GLY A 64 -39.21 6.80 49.11
C GLY A 64 -38.73 5.38 48.82
N VAL A 65 -39.31 4.77 47.78
CA VAL A 65 -39.03 3.40 47.34
C VAL A 65 -38.20 3.39 46.05
N LEU A 66 -37.15 2.57 46.02
CA LEU A 66 -36.28 2.38 44.85
C LEU A 66 -36.48 0.96 44.27
N LYS A 67 -36.97 0.87 43.02
CA LYS A 67 -37.12 -0.38 42.27
C LYS A 67 -35.75 -1.06 42.12
N GLY A 68 -35.67 -2.32 42.55
CA GLY A 68 -34.42 -3.09 42.53
C GLY A 68 -33.31 -2.53 43.44
N GLY A 69 -33.62 -1.57 44.31
CA GLY A 69 -32.64 -0.93 45.21
C GLY A 69 -31.57 -0.12 44.47
N ARG A 70 -31.82 0.36 43.26
CA ARG A 70 -30.88 1.23 42.52
C ARG A 70 -31.32 2.68 42.65
N ARG A 71 -30.36 3.62 42.73
CA ARG A 71 -30.63 5.06 42.84
C ARG A 71 -30.42 5.77 41.50
N LYS A 72 -31.34 5.51 40.57
CA LYS A 72 -31.47 6.21 39.28
C LYS A 72 -32.85 6.86 39.18
N VAL A 73 -32.99 7.84 38.31
CA VAL A 73 -34.24 8.61 38.11
C VAL A 73 -35.40 7.68 37.75
N ASP A 74 -35.20 6.78 36.80
CA ASP A 74 -36.16 5.78 36.29
C ASP A 74 -36.47 4.64 37.29
N THR A 75 -35.68 4.51 38.35
CA THR A 75 -35.85 3.47 39.38
C THR A 75 -36.58 3.96 40.62
N VAL A 76 -36.97 5.24 40.69
CA VAL A 76 -37.77 5.77 41.81
C VAL A 76 -39.22 5.38 41.60
N GLU A 77 -39.77 4.57 42.49
CA GLU A 77 -41.16 4.09 42.40
C GLU A 77 -42.13 5.07 43.05
N SER A 78 -41.77 5.57 44.24
CA SER A 78 -42.56 6.57 44.97
C SER A 78 -41.70 7.40 45.91
N ARG A 79 -42.24 8.53 46.35
CA ARG A 79 -41.68 9.39 47.40
C ARG A 79 -42.72 9.55 48.50
N SER A 80 -42.29 9.41 49.75
CA SER A 80 -43.14 9.53 50.95
C SER A 80 -42.91 10.83 51.71
N MET A 81 -41.83 11.55 51.39
CA MET A 81 -41.44 12.81 52.02
C MET A 81 -40.82 13.75 50.98
N VAL A 82 -40.97 15.06 51.20
CA VAL A 82 -40.19 16.09 50.52
C VAL A 82 -38.95 16.41 51.35
N ALA A 83 -37.78 16.40 50.71
CA ALA A 83 -36.56 16.83 51.35
C ALA A 83 -35.89 17.91 50.50
N LEU A 84 -35.62 19.06 51.10
CA LEU A 84 -35.01 20.22 50.42
C LEU A 84 -33.60 20.45 50.96
N ASP A 85 -32.62 20.64 50.08
CA ASP A 85 -31.22 20.95 50.40
C ASP A 85 -31.01 22.47 50.27
N GLY A 86 -30.91 23.16 51.40
CA GLY A 86 -30.79 24.62 51.49
C GLY A 86 -29.33 25.05 51.62
N ASP A 87 -28.73 25.51 50.54
CA ASP A 87 -27.31 25.87 50.48
C ASP A 87 -27.05 27.38 50.68
N ARG A 88 -28.10 28.21 50.65
CA ARG A 88 -28.03 29.69 50.68
C ARG A 88 -28.96 30.30 51.72
N ILE A 89 -29.08 29.64 52.86
CA ILE A 89 -29.93 30.11 53.94
C ILE A 89 -29.31 31.34 54.58
N ASP A 90 -30.11 32.41 54.75
CA ASP A 90 -29.71 33.56 55.53
C ASP A 90 -30.10 33.38 57.02
N ALA A 91 -29.49 34.18 57.89
CA ALA A 91 -29.74 34.10 59.34
C ALA A 91 -31.23 34.34 59.67
N ALA A 92 -31.92 35.20 58.92
CA ALA A 92 -33.32 35.53 59.14
C ALA A 92 -34.25 34.34 58.87
N PHE A 93 -34.02 33.59 57.80
CA PHE A 93 -34.73 32.35 57.51
C PHE A 93 -34.47 31.30 58.60
N LEU A 94 -33.22 31.13 59.02
CA LEU A 94 -32.88 30.14 60.05
C LEU A 94 -33.52 30.50 61.40
N GLU A 95 -33.45 31.76 61.82
CA GLU A 95 -34.09 32.24 63.06
C GLU A 95 -35.61 32.11 63.00
N GLY A 96 -36.23 32.55 61.89
CA GLY A 96 -37.68 32.55 61.69
C GLY A 96 -38.30 31.21 61.27
N TYR A 97 -37.51 30.16 61.06
CA TYR A 97 -37.94 28.87 60.50
C TYR A 97 -39.23 28.30 61.12
N GLU A 98 -39.31 28.29 62.46
CA GLU A 98 -40.44 27.70 63.19
C GLU A 98 -41.75 28.48 62.99
N THR A 99 -41.66 29.75 62.57
CA THR A 99 -42.81 30.60 62.23
C THR A 99 -43.13 30.57 60.73
N LEU A 100 -42.11 30.45 59.87
CA LEU A 100 -42.24 30.43 58.41
C LEU A 100 -42.80 29.11 57.88
N CYS A 101 -42.57 28.00 58.58
CA CYS A 101 -42.93 26.66 58.15
C CYS A 101 -44.28 26.21 58.76
N PRO A 102 -45.37 26.12 57.98
CA PRO A 102 -46.70 25.79 58.51
C PRO A 102 -46.94 24.28 58.69
N TYR A 103 -46.02 23.43 58.24
CA TYR A 103 -46.17 21.98 58.23
C TYR A 103 -45.28 21.33 59.29
N THR A 104 -45.60 20.10 59.68
CA THR A 104 -44.67 19.25 60.43
C THR A 104 -43.38 19.09 59.63
N SER A 105 -42.23 19.38 60.23
CA SER A 105 -40.96 19.29 59.53
C SER A 105 -39.76 19.17 60.48
N ALA A 106 -38.64 18.70 59.94
CA ALA A 106 -37.36 18.67 60.64
C ALA A 106 -36.30 19.39 59.80
N LEU A 107 -35.57 20.31 60.42
CA LEU A 107 -34.45 21.03 59.85
C LEU A 107 -33.16 20.63 60.58
N TYR A 108 -32.11 20.34 59.82
CA TYR A 108 -30.78 20.10 60.38
C TYR A 108 -29.68 20.69 59.51
N THR A 109 -28.57 21.13 60.10
CA THR A 109 -27.44 21.68 59.35
C THR A 109 -26.65 20.61 58.60
N THR A 110 -26.08 21.01 57.46
CA THR A 110 -25.15 20.18 56.69
C THR A 110 -23.72 20.27 57.23
N HIS A 111 -22.87 19.33 56.84
CA HIS A 111 -21.48 19.25 57.27
C HIS A 111 -20.66 20.53 57.01
N SER A 112 -20.96 21.26 55.94
CA SER A 112 -20.27 22.49 55.57
C SER A 112 -20.94 23.77 56.08
N SER A 113 -21.95 23.65 56.96
CA SER A 113 -22.65 24.81 57.51
C SER A 113 -21.75 25.58 58.48
N THR A 114 -21.79 26.90 58.41
CA THR A 114 -21.18 27.81 59.40
C THR A 114 -22.21 28.87 59.84
N GLU A 115 -21.89 29.65 60.86
CA GLU A 115 -22.77 30.76 61.29
C GLU A 115 -22.90 31.85 60.20
N GLU A 116 -21.81 32.16 59.49
CA GLU A 116 -21.81 33.14 58.40
C GLU A 116 -22.48 32.62 57.12
N ASN A 117 -22.43 31.31 56.89
CA ASN A 117 -23.02 30.67 55.72
C ASN A 117 -23.86 29.44 56.15
N PRO A 118 -25.07 29.65 56.70
CA PRO A 118 -25.94 28.57 57.11
C PRO A 118 -26.34 27.68 55.92
N ARG A 119 -26.21 26.36 56.11
CA ARG A 119 -26.62 25.35 55.14
C ARG A 119 -27.37 24.24 55.83
N VAL A 120 -28.56 23.92 55.34
CA VAL A 120 -29.52 23.07 56.05
C VAL A 120 -30.18 22.07 55.12
N ARG A 121 -30.84 21.09 55.71
CA ARG A 121 -31.80 20.22 55.04
C ARG A 121 -33.11 20.26 55.78
N LEU A 122 -34.20 20.38 55.03
CA LEU A 122 -35.56 20.34 55.55
C LEU A 122 -36.22 19.05 55.09
N VAL A 123 -36.92 18.35 55.97
CA VAL A 123 -37.64 17.11 55.67
C VAL A 123 -39.10 17.25 56.10
N PHE A 124 -40.01 16.97 55.18
CA PHE A 124 -41.46 17.11 55.34
C PHE A 124 -42.15 15.77 55.06
N PRO A 125 -42.92 15.21 56.02
CA PRO A 125 -43.70 14.00 55.79
C PRO A 125 -44.95 14.31 54.96
N LEU A 126 -45.26 13.44 53.99
CA LEU A 126 -46.46 13.56 53.16
C LEU A 126 -47.62 12.74 53.73
N THR A 127 -48.86 13.17 53.49
CA THR A 127 -50.07 12.43 53.88
C THR A 127 -50.26 11.13 53.08
N ARG A 128 -49.84 11.10 51.81
CA ARG A 128 -49.77 9.90 50.93
C ARG A 128 -48.44 9.81 50.20
N ASP A 129 -48.15 8.66 49.59
CA ASP A 129 -47.00 8.53 48.68
C ASP A 129 -47.35 9.19 47.35
N VAL A 130 -46.34 9.77 46.73
CA VAL A 130 -46.44 10.46 45.44
C VAL A 130 -45.52 9.81 44.41
N THR A 131 -45.93 9.86 43.15
CA THR A 131 -45.09 9.45 42.02
C THR A 131 -43.89 10.39 41.84
N PRO A 132 -42.85 10.02 41.06
CA PRO A 132 -41.73 10.91 40.75
C PRO A 132 -42.14 12.26 40.14
N GLU A 133 -43.17 12.28 39.29
CA GLU A 133 -43.68 13.51 38.63
C GLU A 133 -44.38 14.42 39.65
N GLU A 134 -45.30 13.86 40.43
CA GLU A 134 -45.97 14.57 41.53
C GLU A 134 -44.96 15.10 42.56
N PHE A 135 -43.92 14.33 42.90
CA PHE A 135 -42.85 14.76 43.80
C PHE A 135 -42.15 16.03 43.30
N VAL A 136 -41.79 16.08 42.01
CA VAL A 136 -41.10 17.25 41.42
C VAL A 136 -42.00 18.48 41.52
N ALA A 137 -43.28 18.35 41.18
CA ALA A 137 -44.24 19.44 41.31
C ALA A 137 -44.41 19.89 42.77
N VAL A 138 -44.73 18.97 43.68
CA VAL A 138 -44.98 19.26 45.10
C VAL A 138 -43.74 19.89 45.76
N SER A 139 -42.54 19.38 45.48
CA SER A 139 -41.30 19.92 46.04
C SER A 139 -40.98 21.32 45.52
N ARG A 140 -41.24 21.61 44.23
CA ARG A 140 -41.03 22.94 43.64
C ARG A 140 -42.04 23.96 44.17
N TYR A 141 -43.32 23.62 44.29
CA TYR A 141 -44.32 24.53 44.87
C TYR A 141 -44.09 24.76 46.36
N LEU A 142 -43.67 23.74 47.12
CA LEU A 142 -43.25 23.91 48.50
C LEU A 142 -42.04 24.84 48.61
N ALA A 143 -41.03 24.65 47.76
CA ALA A 143 -39.86 25.53 47.73
C ALA A 143 -40.23 26.96 47.32
N GLN A 144 -41.15 27.15 46.37
CA GLN A 144 -41.67 28.47 45.99
C GLN A 144 -42.33 29.17 47.19
N MET A 145 -43.13 28.46 47.97
CA MET A 145 -43.76 29.00 49.19
C MET A 145 -42.73 29.46 50.22
N LEU A 146 -41.63 28.71 50.37
CA LEU A 146 -40.56 29.01 51.33
C LEU A 146 -39.49 29.98 50.79
N GLY A 147 -39.50 30.28 49.48
CA GLY A 147 -38.45 30.99 48.77
C GLY A 147 -37.55 30.03 47.97
N ILE A 148 -37.89 29.81 46.69
CA ILE A 148 -37.26 28.75 45.87
C ILE A 148 -35.75 28.93 45.68
N ASP A 149 -35.25 30.17 45.74
CA ASP A 149 -33.83 30.50 45.56
C ASP A 149 -32.95 30.05 46.73
N TYR A 150 -33.53 29.75 47.90
CA TYR A 150 -32.82 29.20 49.06
C TYR A 150 -32.32 27.76 48.84
N PHE A 151 -33.02 27.00 48.01
CA PHE A 151 -32.79 25.58 47.84
C PHE A 151 -31.99 25.26 46.59
N ASP A 152 -31.19 24.20 46.65
CA ASP A 152 -30.46 23.68 45.51
C ASP A 152 -31.40 22.91 44.57
N GLU A 153 -31.13 22.97 43.27
CA GLU A 153 -31.92 22.33 42.22
C GLU A 153 -31.99 20.81 42.37
N CYS A 154 -30.98 20.19 43.02
CA CYS A 154 -31.01 18.76 43.31
C CYS A 154 -32.19 18.36 44.22
N SER A 155 -32.76 19.31 44.99
CA SER A 155 -33.93 19.08 45.86
C SER A 155 -35.15 18.54 45.11
N TYR A 156 -35.26 18.87 43.82
CA TYR A 156 -36.38 18.49 42.97
C TYR A 156 -36.12 17.21 42.16
N GLN A 157 -34.93 16.61 42.29
CA GLN A 157 -34.62 15.35 41.60
C GLN A 157 -35.26 14.16 42.34
N PRO A 158 -36.00 13.27 41.64
CA PRO A 158 -36.68 12.15 42.30
C PRO A 158 -35.76 11.22 43.08
N ASN A 159 -34.54 10.98 42.56
CA ASN A 159 -33.54 10.10 43.14
C ASN A 159 -32.54 10.83 44.07
N GLN A 160 -32.87 12.06 44.48
CA GLN A 160 -32.04 12.82 45.40
C GLN A 160 -31.93 12.11 46.74
N LEU A 161 -30.68 11.97 47.20
CA LEU A 161 -30.34 11.44 48.52
C LEU A 161 -30.12 12.60 49.49
N MET A 162 -30.43 12.38 50.76
CA MET A 162 -30.05 13.27 51.85
C MET A 162 -29.06 12.56 52.76
N TYR A 163 -27.88 13.15 52.99
CA TYR A 163 -26.91 12.58 53.92
C TYR A 163 -27.44 12.68 55.35
N TRP A 164 -27.01 11.72 56.16
CA TRP A 164 -27.16 11.82 57.62
C TRP A 164 -26.47 13.08 58.15
N PRO A 165 -26.97 13.67 59.25
CA PRO A 165 -26.34 14.83 59.87
C PRO A 165 -24.90 14.50 60.27
N SER A 166 -23.97 15.34 59.86
CA SER A 166 -22.57 15.27 60.28
C SER A 166 -22.00 16.68 60.40
N THR A 167 -20.95 16.84 61.20
CA THR A 167 -20.27 18.11 61.45
C THR A 167 -18.79 17.88 61.75
N PRO A 168 -17.89 18.82 61.39
CA PRO A 168 -16.50 18.82 61.85
C PRO A 168 -16.40 18.78 63.37
N ALA A 169 -15.22 18.39 63.89
CA ALA A 169 -14.94 18.23 65.31
C ALA A 169 -15.38 19.46 66.15
N ASN A 170 -15.03 20.66 65.68
CA ASN A 170 -15.37 21.96 66.28
C ASN A 170 -16.55 22.67 65.59
N GLY A 171 -17.25 22.02 64.66
CA GLY A 171 -18.36 22.61 63.92
C GLY A 171 -19.65 22.78 64.75
N SER A 172 -20.45 23.78 64.39
CA SER A 172 -21.77 24.04 64.97
C SER A 172 -22.84 23.19 64.28
N PHE A 173 -23.74 22.64 65.08
CA PHE A 173 -24.87 21.85 64.59
C PHE A 173 -26.18 22.45 65.09
N VAL A 174 -27.09 22.74 64.16
CA VAL A 174 -28.42 23.28 64.48
C VAL A 174 -29.46 22.26 64.01
N TYR A 175 -30.36 21.91 64.92
CA TYR A 175 -31.57 21.12 64.64
C TYR A 175 -32.78 21.92 65.10
N LYS A 176 -33.80 22.02 64.25
CA LYS A 176 -35.10 22.64 64.55
C LYS A 176 -36.22 21.73 64.07
N GLU A 177 -37.37 21.79 64.74
CA GLU A 177 -38.55 21.02 64.35
C GLU A 177 -39.80 21.86 64.50
N THR A 178 -40.79 21.62 63.65
CA THR A 178 -42.11 22.25 63.73
C THR A 178 -43.18 21.19 63.89
N ASP A 179 -44.21 21.53 64.66
CA ASP A 179 -45.37 20.67 64.88
C ASP A 179 -46.61 21.34 64.28
N GLY A 180 -46.91 20.98 63.02
CA GLY A 180 -48.05 21.44 62.25
C GLY A 180 -48.82 20.27 61.63
N GLY A 181 -49.50 20.50 60.50
CA GLY A 181 -50.09 19.41 59.71
C GLY A 181 -49.03 18.73 58.83
N TRP A 182 -49.21 17.43 58.54
CA TRP A 182 -48.41 16.77 57.49
C TRP A 182 -48.74 17.38 56.13
N LEU A 183 -47.76 17.42 55.23
CA LEU A 183 -47.90 18.06 53.93
C LEU A 183 -48.82 17.22 53.03
N ASP A 184 -49.96 17.79 52.63
CA ASP A 184 -50.90 17.13 51.75
C ASP A 184 -50.57 17.43 50.27
N PRO A 185 -50.04 16.46 49.50
CA PRO A 185 -49.69 16.68 48.11
C PRO A 185 -50.92 16.98 47.25
N ASP A 186 -52.09 16.39 47.54
CA ASP A 186 -53.30 16.63 46.74
C ASP A 186 -53.78 18.08 46.87
N ALA A 187 -53.67 18.66 48.07
CA ALA A 187 -54.01 20.05 48.32
C ALA A 187 -53.09 21.02 47.56
N ILE A 188 -51.82 20.66 47.33
CA ILE A 188 -50.88 21.45 46.53
C ILE A 188 -51.20 21.29 45.04
N LEU A 189 -51.30 20.06 44.55
CA LEU A 189 -51.53 19.77 43.13
C LEU A 189 -52.89 20.32 42.65
N ALA A 190 -53.93 20.27 43.49
CA ALA A 190 -55.25 20.82 43.15
C ALA A 190 -55.25 22.37 43.03
N LYS A 191 -54.36 23.07 43.74
CA LYS A 191 -54.19 24.54 43.61
C LYS A 191 -53.44 24.93 42.34
N HIS A 192 -52.75 23.98 41.71
CA HIS A 192 -51.89 24.20 40.56
C HIS A 192 -52.22 23.21 39.44
N PRO A 193 -53.43 23.24 38.85
CA PRO A 193 -53.88 22.25 37.86
C PRO A 193 -52.96 22.13 36.64
N GLU A 194 -52.13 23.13 36.37
CA GLU A 194 -51.10 23.14 35.32
C GLU A 194 -49.86 22.27 35.62
N TRP A 195 -49.74 21.68 36.81
CA TRP A 195 -48.55 20.94 37.25
C TRP A 195 -48.16 19.76 36.34
N THR A 196 -49.12 19.21 35.58
CA THR A 196 -48.90 18.14 34.61
C THR A 196 -48.14 18.59 33.36
N ASP A 197 -47.89 19.89 33.20
CA ASP A 197 -46.93 20.43 32.24
C ASP A 197 -45.60 20.71 32.97
N PRO A 198 -44.58 19.83 32.87
CA PRO A 198 -43.34 19.99 33.60
C PRO A 198 -42.56 21.25 33.22
N THR A 199 -42.87 21.89 32.08
CA THR A 199 -42.23 23.14 31.65
C THR A 199 -42.76 24.37 32.38
N ARG A 200 -43.91 24.27 33.04
CA ARG A 200 -44.56 25.35 33.79
C ARG A 200 -44.27 25.33 35.29
N LEU A 201 -43.51 24.34 35.76
CA LEU A 201 -43.19 24.23 37.17
C LEU A 201 -42.27 25.38 37.64
N PRO A 202 -42.39 25.84 38.89
CA PRO A 202 -41.52 26.89 39.42
C PRO A 202 -40.03 26.53 39.32
N THR A 203 -39.23 27.45 38.78
CA THR A 203 -37.77 27.31 38.65
C THR A 203 -37.06 28.39 39.46
N SER A 204 -35.87 28.08 39.96
CA SER A 204 -35.02 29.10 40.60
C SER A 204 -34.47 30.09 39.56
N SER A 205 -34.03 31.26 40.03
CA SER A 205 -33.36 32.26 39.18
C SER A 205 -32.05 31.74 38.56
N ARG A 206 -31.43 30.73 39.19
CA ARG A 206 -30.20 30.08 38.73
C ARG A 206 -30.47 29.07 37.62
N GLU A 207 -31.46 28.22 37.82
CA GLU A 207 -31.84 27.15 36.88
C GLU A 207 -32.18 27.75 35.51
N SER A 208 -32.91 28.87 35.52
CA SER A 208 -33.29 29.63 34.33
C SER A 208 -32.06 30.15 33.55
N LYS A 209 -31.04 30.68 34.25
CA LYS A 209 -29.80 31.18 33.62
C LYS A 209 -28.85 30.06 33.17
N ALA A 210 -28.75 28.98 33.94
CA ALA A 210 -27.89 27.85 33.67
C ALA A 210 -28.35 27.06 32.43
N ASN A 211 -29.66 26.80 32.31
CA ASN A 211 -30.23 26.12 31.14
C ASN A 211 -29.98 26.90 29.84
N THR A 212 -30.10 28.23 29.89
CA THR A 212 -29.83 29.12 28.74
C THR A 212 -28.34 29.10 28.33
N THR A 213 -27.43 29.09 29.31
CA THR A 213 -25.97 29.11 29.06
C THR A 213 -25.43 27.74 28.63
N ALA A 214 -25.98 26.65 29.15
CA ALA A 214 -25.58 25.29 28.80
C ALA A 214 -25.97 24.93 27.35
N GLN A 215 -27.12 25.42 26.87
CA GLN A 215 -27.55 25.26 25.47
C GLN A 215 -26.57 25.93 24.48
N GLN A 216 -25.95 27.06 24.83
CA GLN A 216 -25.05 27.80 23.92
C GLN A 216 -23.64 27.19 23.76
N LYS A 217 -23.23 26.24 24.61
CA LYS A 217 -21.84 25.72 24.64
C LYS A 217 -21.65 24.33 24.00
N VAL A 218 -22.69 23.74 23.42
CA VAL A 218 -22.61 22.38 22.88
C VAL A 218 -22.13 22.39 21.43
N GLN A 219 -21.05 21.66 21.15
CA GLN A 219 -20.51 21.47 19.80
C GLN A 219 -21.52 20.74 18.91
N ASP A 220 -21.65 21.18 17.66
CA ASP A 220 -22.51 20.54 16.66
C ASP A 220 -22.18 19.04 16.52
N PRO A 221 -23.15 18.13 16.75
CA PRO A 221 -22.91 16.70 16.65
C PRO A 221 -22.57 16.23 15.24
N LEU A 222 -22.99 16.96 14.20
CA LEU A 222 -22.74 16.57 12.80
C LEU A 222 -21.29 16.81 12.38
N THR A 223 -20.60 17.76 13.00
CA THR A 223 -19.18 18.07 12.75
C THR A 223 -18.23 17.24 13.61
N LYS A 224 -18.74 16.37 14.49
CA LYS A 224 -17.87 15.53 15.32
C LYS A 224 -17.14 14.50 14.45
N GLU A 225 -15.93 14.15 14.87
CA GLU A 225 -15.14 13.10 14.24
C GLU A 225 -15.40 11.73 14.87
N GLY A 226 -14.94 10.68 14.17
CA GLY A 226 -15.03 9.29 14.62
C GLY A 226 -16.46 8.74 14.69
N VAL A 227 -16.63 7.67 15.46
CA VAL A 227 -17.89 6.90 15.51
C VAL A 227 -19.07 7.73 15.98
N VAL A 228 -18.86 8.67 16.91
CA VAL A 228 -19.92 9.56 17.42
C VAL A 228 -20.42 10.47 16.29
N GLY A 229 -19.53 11.07 15.52
CA GLY A 229 -19.88 11.90 14.37
C GLY A 229 -20.60 11.14 13.28
N LEU A 230 -20.03 9.99 12.87
CA LEU A 230 -20.63 9.09 11.89
C LEU A 230 -22.06 8.69 12.26
N PHE A 231 -22.27 8.29 13.52
CA PHE A 231 -23.59 7.90 14.00
C PHE A 231 -24.58 9.08 13.96
N ASN A 232 -24.16 10.26 14.42
CA ASN A 232 -25.01 11.46 14.38
C ASN A 232 -25.34 11.92 12.94
N ARG A 233 -24.40 11.82 11.99
CA ARG A 233 -24.66 12.10 10.57
C ARG A 233 -25.58 11.08 9.92
N THR A 234 -25.42 9.80 10.27
CA THR A 234 -26.25 8.70 9.74
C THR A 234 -27.71 8.86 10.19
N TYR A 235 -27.93 9.13 11.47
CA TYR A 235 -29.27 9.27 12.06
C TYR A 235 -29.69 10.74 12.22
N TYR A 236 -29.41 11.57 11.20
CA TYR A 236 -29.94 12.93 11.09
C TYR A 236 -31.15 12.96 10.13
N PRO A 237 -32.26 13.63 10.48
CA PRO A 237 -32.57 14.27 11.77
C PRO A 237 -32.67 13.26 12.93
N ILE A 238 -32.46 13.72 14.18
CA ILE A 238 -32.39 12.87 15.38
C ILE A 238 -33.62 11.98 15.60
N SER A 239 -34.79 12.37 15.06
CA SER A 239 -36.00 11.56 15.06
C SER A 239 -35.78 10.17 14.46
N LYS A 240 -34.91 10.03 13.44
CA LYS A 240 -34.54 8.71 12.88
C LYS A 240 -33.94 7.78 13.94
N ALA A 241 -33.12 8.31 14.84
CA ALA A 241 -32.55 7.51 15.93
C ALA A 241 -33.61 7.11 16.96
N LEU A 242 -34.56 8.00 17.24
CA LEU A 242 -35.67 7.72 18.15
C LEU A 242 -36.55 6.59 17.61
N GLU A 243 -36.95 6.68 16.34
CA GLU A 243 -37.78 5.68 15.67
C GLU A 243 -37.07 4.31 15.56
N ALA A 244 -35.80 4.33 15.10
CA ALA A 244 -35.05 3.10 14.84
C ALA A 244 -34.68 2.33 16.12
N PHE A 245 -34.40 3.04 17.22
CA PHE A 245 -33.78 2.42 18.39
C PHE A 245 -34.56 2.55 19.69
N LEU A 246 -35.52 3.48 19.77
CA LEU A 246 -36.20 3.90 20.99
C LEU A 246 -37.73 4.09 20.78
N SER A 247 -38.33 3.43 19.79
CA SER A 247 -39.77 3.48 19.52
C SER A 247 -40.63 2.81 20.59
N ASP A 248 -40.02 1.99 21.45
CA ASP A 248 -40.62 1.44 22.67
C ASP A 248 -40.55 2.39 23.87
N VAL A 249 -39.82 3.52 23.74
CA VAL A 249 -39.64 4.52 24.79
C VAL A 249 -40.36 5.82 24.46
N TYR A 250 -40.24 6.28 23.21
CA TYR A 250 -40.79 7.54 22.73
C TYR A 250 -41.75 7.32 21.57
N GLU A 251 -42.85 8.07 21.56
CA GLU A 251 -43.81 8.11 20.46
C GLU A 251 -43.95 9.53 19.90
N PRO A 252 -44.14 9.68 18.58
CA PRO A 252 -44.31 10.99 17.94
C PRO A 252 -45.63 11.62 18.35
N THR A 253 -45.68 12.95 18.34
CA THR A 253 -46.92 13.71 18.55
C THR A 253 -47.28 14.50 17.29
N ASP A 254 -48.46 15.12 17.28
CA ASP A 254 -48.88 16.02 16.19
C ASP A 254 -47.94 17.23 16.00
N ASN A 255 -47.06 17.51 16.97
CA ASN A 255 -46.01 18.51 16.87
C ASN A 255 -44.66 17.83 16.67
N GLU A 256 -44.04 18.04 15.51
CA GLU A 256 -42.75 17.42 15.12
C GLU A 256 -41.60 17.71 16.11
N ASN A 257 -41.67 18.83 16.85
CA ASN A 257 -40.69 19.21 17.87
C ASN A 257 -40.98 18.61 19.25
N ARG A 258 -42.08 17.85 19.41
CA ARG A 258 -42.50 17.26 20.68
C ARG A 258 -42.73 15.77 20.55
N TRP A 259 -42.15 15.02 21.46
CA TRP A 259 -42.32 13.58 21.60
C TRP A 259 -42.95 13.26 22.95
N HIS A 260 -43.73 12.20 22.99
CA HIS A 260 -44.30 11.70 24.24
C HIS A 260 -43.42 10.56 24.79
N LEU A 261 -43.16 10.58 26.10
CA LEU A 261 -42.52 9.48 26.79
C LEU A 261 -43.62 8.51 27.21
N ILE A 262 -43.63 7.30 26.64
CA ILE A 262 -44.71 6.31 26.81
C ILE A 262 -44.95 5.96 28.30
N ALA A 263 -43.91 6.04 29.14
CA ALA A 263 -44.00 5.77 30.57
C ALA A 263 -44.53 6.96 31.42
N SER A 264 -44.71 8.14 30.82
CA SER A 264 -45.21 9.32 31.51
C SER A 264 -46.74 9.38 31.48
N SER A 265 -47.31 9.84 32.58
CA SER A 265 -48.74 10.17 32.72
C SER A 265 -49.05 11.63 32.38
N SER A 266 -48.02 12.42 32.08
CA SER A 266 -48.07 13.86 31.87
C SER A 266 -48.01 14.21 30.37
N MET A 267 -48.17 15.49 30.01
CA MET A 267 -48.19 15.90 28.60
C MET A 267 -46.85 15.64 27.88
N ALA A 268 -46.81 15.73 26.55
CA ALA A 268 -45.60 15.51 25.75
C ALA A 268 -44.45 16.50 26.09
N GLY A 269 -43.58 16.07 27.01
CA GLY A 269 -42.49 16.84 27.57
C GLY A 269 -41.10 16.50 27.01
N VAL A 270 -40.98 15.73 25.93
CA VAL A 270 -39.71 15.50 25.25
C VAL A 270 -39.59 16.47 24.08
N GLU A 271 -38.55 17.30 24.08
CA GLU A 271 -38.35 18.37 23.09
C GLU A 271 -37.23 17.99 22.12
N VAL A 272 -37.48 18.13 20.82
CA VAL A 272 -36.45 18.05 19.78
C VAL A 272 -35.98 19.47 19.46
N LYS A 273 -34.66 19.69 19.49
CA LYS A 273 -34.01 20.99 19.25
C LYS A 273 -33.12 20.91 18.03
N GLU A 274 -33.39 21.78 17.06
CA GLU A 274 -32.63 21.94 15.82
C GLU A 274 -32.44 20.62 15.04
N ASP A 275 -33.36 19.66 15.19
CA ASP A 275 -33.26 18.31 14.64
C ASP A 275 -32.00 17.51 15.04
N LYS A 276 -31.21 18.03 15.98
CA LYS A 276 -29.90 17.49 16.38
C LYS A 276 -29.89 16.98 17.80
N PHE A 277 -30.78 17.50 18.65
CA PHE A 277 -30.79 17.20 20.06
C PHE A 277 -32.18 16.85 20.57
N VAL A 278 -32.21 16.03 21.61
CA VAL A 278 -33.38 15.67 22.41
C VAL A 278 -33.16 16.16 23.83
N TYR A 279 -34.19 16.74 24.43
CA TYR A 279 -34.20 17.19 25.83
C TYR A 279 -35.49 16.73 26.52
N SER A 280 -35.37 15.93 27.58
CA SER A 280 -36.53 15.39 28.30
C SER A 280 -36.83 16.18 29.57
N HIS A 281 -38.07 16.62 29.71
CA HIS A 281 -38.60 17.24 30.94
C HIS A 281 -39.28 16.22 31.88
N HIS A 282 -39.23 14.92 31.55
CA HIS A 282 -39.92 13.89 32.30
C HIS A 282 -39.06 13.28 33.39
N ALA A 283 -39.51 13.40 34.64
CA ALA A 283 -38.79 12.93 35.81
C ALA A 283 -38.72 11.39 35.95
N LYS A 284 -39.34 10.64 35.04
CA LYS A 284 -39.19 9.18 34.91
C LYS A 284 -38.16 8.79 33.85
N ASP A 285 -37.68 9.74 33.07
CA ASP A 285 -36.81 9.50 31.93
C ASP A 285 -35.35 9.41 32.36
N PRO A 286 -34.59 8.38 31.95
CA PRO A 286 -33.13 8.37 32.06
C PRO A 286 -32.44 9.61 31.45
N ALA A 287 -33.06 10.24 30.45
CA ALA A 287 -32.61 11.47 29.79
C ALA A 287 -33.10 12.77 30.46
N TYR A 288 -33.75 12.69 31.63
CA TYR A 288 -34.29 13.86 32.35
C TYR A 288 -33.24 14.97 32.53
N LEU A 289 -33.57 16.17 32.04
CA LEU A 289 -32.76 17.39 32.04
C LEU A 289 -31.39 17.27 31.35
N LYS A 290 -31.22 16.29 30.45
CA LYS A 290 -30.00 16.12 29.65
C LYS A 290 -30.26 16.51 28.20
N LEU A 291 -29.38 17.32 27.63
CA LEU A 291 -29.36 17.59 26.20
C LEU A 291 -28.56 16.50 25.50
N CYS A 292 -29.22 15.67 24.71
CA CYS A 292 -28.63 14.47 24.10
C CYS A 292 -28.66 14.57 22.57
N ASN A 293 -27.53 14.31 21.92
CA ASN A 293 -27.52 14.03 20.47
C ASN A 293 -27.93 12.55 20.22
N ALA A 294 -28.01 12.14 18.96
CA ALA A 294 -28.48 10.80 18.57
C ALA A 294 -27.66 9.68 19.23
N PHE A 295 -26.33 9.85 19.31
CA PHE A 295 -25.46 8.88 19.97
C PHE A 295 -25.74 8.80 21.48
N ASP A 296 -25.87 9.96 22.14
CA ASP A 296 -26.06 10.03 23.58
C ASP A 296 -27.44 9.53 24.04
N ILE A 297 -28.52 9.85 23.30
CA ILE A 297 -29.86 9.42 23.68
C ILE A 297 -29.98 7.89 23.59
N VAL A 298 -29.51 7.28 22.49
CA VAL A 298 -29.50 5.82 22.34
C VAL A 298 -28.61 5.16 23.40
N ARG A 299 -27.43 5.75 23.69
CA ARG A 299 -26.53 5.23 24.73
C ARG A 299 -27.18 5.19 26.11
N ILE A 300 -27.84 6.28 26.52
CA ILE A 300 -28.44 6.40 27.84
C ILE A 300 -29.55 5.36 28.04
N HIS A 301 -30.36 5.10 27.03
CA HIS A 301 -31.47 4.14 27.14
C HIS A 301 -31.02 2.68 26.97
N ARG A 302 -30.15 2.37 26.00
CA ARG A 302 -29.73 0.97 25.75
C ARG A 302 -28.61 0.48 26.66
N PHE A 303 -27.72 1.38 27.07
CA PHE A 303 -26.50 1.01 27.79
C PHE A 303 -26.33 1.75 29.13
N GLY A 304 -27.38 2.43 29.61
CA GLY A 304 -27.34 3.23 30.85
C GLY A 304 -27.13 2.42 32.14
N ASP A 305 -27.22 1.10 32.08
CA ASP A 305 -26.90 0.19 33.19
C ASP A 305 -25.40 -0.08 33.36
N LEU A 306 -24.59 0.25 32.35
CA LEU A 306 -23.14 0.11 32.40
C LEU A 306 -22.48 1.37 32.99
N ASP A 307 -21.22 1.27 33.41
CA ASP A 307 -20.43 2.45 33.77
C ASP A 307 -20.15 3.33 32.54
N GLU A 308 -19.70 4.56 32.77
CA GLU A 308 -19.51 5.56 31.71
C GLU A 308 -18.58 5.07 30.59
N LYS A 309 -17.45 4.43 30.92
CA LYS A 309 -16.48 3.95 29.93
C LYS A 309 -17.01 2.73 29.19
N ALA A 310 -17.66 1.80 29.91
CA ALA A 310 -18.26 0.61 29.31
C ALA A 310 -19.46 0.97 28.41
N SER A 311 -20.33 1.89 28.82
CA SER A 311 -21.49 2.35 28.02
C SER A 311 -21.04 3.05 26.74
N TYR A 312 -19.99 3.88 26.81
CA TYR A 312 -19.43 4.52 25.61
C TYR A 312 -18.85 3.49 24.63
N LYS A 313 -18.08 2.51 25.14
CA LYS A 313 -17.51 1.45 24.32
C LYS A 313 -18.60 0.59 23.66
N ALA A 314 -19.60 0.17 24.43
CA ALA A 314 -20.74 -0.61 23.92
C ALA A 314 -21.52 0.15 22.85
N MET A 315 -21.72 1.47 23.04
CA MET A 315 -22.38 2.31 22.03
C MET A 315 -21.54 2.45 20.75
N CYS A 316 -20.21 2.60 20.86
CA CYS A 316 -19.33 2.61 19.68
C CYS A 316 -19.39 1.28 18.91
N GLU A 317 -19.39 0.15 19.61
CA GLU A 317 -19.53 -1.18 19.01
C GLU A 317 -20.90 -1.33 18.32
N PHE A 318 -21.98 -0.92 18.99
CA PHE A 318 -23.33 -0.91 18.44
C PHE A 318 -23.47 -0.03 17.19
N ALA A 319 -22.91 1.19 17.22
CA ALA A 319 -22.91 2.11 16.09
C ALA A 319 -22.23 1.49 14.86
N MET A 320 -21.07 0.85 15.05
CA MET A 320 -20.34 0.19 13.96
C MET A 320 -20.96 -1.13 13.49
N GLN A 321 -21.99 -1.64 14.17
CA GLN A 321 -22.78 -2.79 13.69
C GLN A 321 -23.87 -2.37 12.70
N GLN A 322 -24.29 -1.10 12.70
CA GLN A 322 -25.33 -0.60 11.79
C GLN A 322 -24.78 -0.47 10.36
N ASP A 323 -25.49 -1.03 9.39
CA ASP A 323 -25.01 -1.07 8.01
C ASP A 323 -24.94 0.32 7.37
N GLU A 324 -25.90 1.19 7.67
CA GLU A 324 -25.90 2.60 7.21
C GLU A 324 -24.65 3.37 7.69
N VAL A 325 -24.23 3.13 8.94
CA VAL A 325 -23.03 3.75 9.52
C VAL A 325 -21.76 3.20 8.84
N LYS A 326 -21.70 1.90 8.55
CA LYS A 326 -20.57 1.30 7.82
C LYS A 326 -20.47 1.84 6.39
N LEU A 327 -21.60 1.99 5.70
CA LEU A 327 -21.67 2.52 4.34
C LEU A 327 -21.18 3.96 4.30
N LEU A 328 -21.67 4.83 5.20
CA LEU A 328 -21.20 6.21 5.30
C LEU A 328 -19.71 6.28 5.63
N ALA A 329 -19.22 5.43 6.55
CA ALA A 329 -17.80 5.38 6.87
C ALA A 329 -16.93 4.92 5.69
N ALA A 330 -17.44 4.03 4.83
CA ALA A 330 -16.74 3.60 3.63
C ALA A 330 -16.74 4.69 2.55
N SER A 331 -17.87 5.37 2.34
CA SER A 331 -17.97 6.46 1.36
C SER A 331 -17.11 7.67 1.75
N GLU A 332 -17.11 8.07 3.03
CA GLU A 332 -16.24 9.15 3.52
C GLU A 332 -14.75 8.79 3.28
N ARG A 333 -14.33 7.55 3.57
CA ARG A 333 -12.95 7.09 3.30
C ARG A 333 -12.58 7.07 1.82
N MET A 334 -13.52 6.70 0.94
CA MET A 334 -13.28 6.70 -0.51
C MET A 334 -13.15 8.12 -1.06
N ALA A 335 -14.02 9.03 -0.62
CA ALA A 335 -13.96 10.44 -1.00
C ALA A 335 -12.64 11.08 -0.53
N ASP A 336 -12.23 10.83 0.72
CA ASP A 336 -10.93 11.29 1.24
C ASP A 336 -9.77 10.76 0.38
N ALA A 337 -9.79 9.47 0.03
CA ALA A 337 -8.78 8.88 -0.83
C ALA A 337 -8.75 9.51 -2.24
N GLU A 338 -9.91 9.73 -2.87
CA GLU A 338 -9.99 10.37 -4.19
C GLU A 338 -9.42 11.79 -4.17
N THR A 339 -9.72 12.58 -3.14
CA THR A 339 -9.11 13.92 -2.98
C THR A 339 -7.60 13.85 -2.78
N ASP A 340 -7.09 12.79 -2.15
CA ASP A 340 -5.65 12.57 -2.02
C ASP A 340 -4.98 12.14 -3.34
N PHE A 341 -5.72 11.50 -4.25
CA PHE A 341 -5.22 11.10 -5.56
C PHE A 341 -5.36 12.20 -6.64
N SER A 342 -6.27 13.15 -6.48
CA SER A 342 -6.37 14.31 -7.38
C SER A 342 -5.24 15.30 -7.09
N GLY A 343 -4.12 15.15 -7.79
CA GLY A 343 -2.97 16.04 -7.66
C GLY A 343 -3.31 17.48 -7.99
N SER A 344 -3.52 18.30 -6.95
CA SER A 344 -3.40 19.75 -7.05
C SER A 344 -1.92 20.13 -6.95
N GLU A 345 -1.48 21.05 -7.82
CA GLU A 345 -0.17 21.74 -7.75
C GLU A 345 -0.11 22.70 -6.55
N ASP A 346 -0.57 22.26 -5.38
CA ASP A 346 -0.52 23.06 -4.17
C ASP A 346 0.89 22.97 -3.57
N THR A 347 1.57 24.12 -3.50
CA THR A 347 2.92 24.26 -2.93
C THR A 347 3.02 23.91 -1.43
N ASP A 348 1.91 23.46 -0.82
CA ASP A 348 1.81 23.14 0.60
C ASP A 348 1.31 21.71 0.84
N TRP A 349 1.88 20.75 0.11
CA TRP A 349 1.62 19.32 0.26
C TRP A 349 1.79 18.83 1.71
N GLN A 350 2.61 19.52 2.52
CA GLN A 350 2.80 19.22 3.94
C GLN A 350 1.50 19.35 4.76
N LYS A 351 0.54 20.19 4.33
CA LYS A 351 -0.79 20.27 4.97
C LYS A 351 -1.59 18.97 4.90
N ARG A 352 -1.25 18.08 3.95
CA ARG A 352 -1.94 16.79 3.76
C ARG A 352 -1.35 15.68 4.63
N PHE A 353 -0.39 16.01 5.50
CA PHE A 353 0.13 15.07 6.47
C PHE A 353 -0.91 14.67 7.50
N GLN A 354 -0.91 13.37 7.82
CA GLN A 354 -1.69 12.82 8.91
C GLN A 354 -0.81 12.73 10.17
N TYR A 355 -1.31 13.25 11.30
CA TYR A 355 -0.59 13.27 12.57
C TYR A 355 -1.16 12.25 13.56
N GLU A 356 -0.35 11.85 14.54
CA GLU A 356 -0.85 11.11 15.70
C GLU A 356 -1.82 11.98 16.52
N PRO A 357 -2.87 11.41 17.14
CA PRO A 357 -3.86 12.18 17.89
C PRO A 357 -3.22 13.06 18.97
N ARG A 358 -3.52 14.38 18.94
CA ARG A 358 -2.99 15.39 19.88
C ARG A 358 -1.46 15.47 19.92
N SER A 359 -0.80 15.19 18.80
CA SER A 359 0.65 15.21 18.65
C SER A 359 1.06 15.97 17.40
N THR A 360 2.28 16.50 17.40
CA THR A 360 2.94 17.05 16.20
C THR A 360 3.73 15.97 15.44
N VAL A 361 3.71 14.73 15.92
CA VAL A 361 4.39 13.59 15.29
C VAL A 361 3.55 13.07 14.12
N LEU A 362 4.20 12.87 12.97
CA LEU A 362 3.57 12.24 11.80
C LEU A 362 3.17 10.80 12.10
N LYS A 363 1.98 10.43 11.63
CA LYS A 363 1.47 9.07 11.72
C LYS A 363 2.31 8.14 10.85
N ASN A 364 2.72 6.98 11.39
CA ASN A 364 3.44 5.95 10.64
C ASN A 364 2.48 5.16 9.73
N ASN A 365 2.15 5.72 8.58
CA ASN A 365 1.29 5.13 7.56
C ASN A 365 1.93 5.21 6.17
N LEU A 366 1.37 4.48 5.21
CA LEU A 366 1.86 4.49 3.83
C LEU A 366 1.64 5.85 3.15
N HIS A 367 0.52 6.52 3.46
CA HIS A 367 0.15 7.83 2.92
C HIS A 367 1.26 8.87 3.09
N ASN A 368 1.68 9.13 4.33
CA ASN A 368 2.67 10.17 4.64
C ASN A 368 4.02 9.90 3.97
N ILE A 369 4.53 8.66 4.04
CA ILE A 369 5.83 8.34 3.42
C ILE A 369 5.77 8.40 1.90
N THR A 370 4.68 7.97 1.27
CA THR A 370 4.49 8.12 -0.18
C THR A 370 4.44 9.60 -0.55
N LEU A 371 3.71 10.41 0.22
CA LEU A 371 3.63 11.85 0.01
C LEU A 371 5.00 12.54 0.14
N ILE A 372 5.81 12.16 1.14
CA ILE A 372 7.20 12.63 1.30
C ILE A 372 8.03 12.28 0.07
N LEU A 373 8.08 10.99 -0.29
CA LEU A 373 8.89 10.54 -1.42
C LEU A 373 8.47 11.20 -2.74
N GLN A 374 7.17 11.47 -2.92
CA GLN A 374 6.61 12.10 -4.12
C GLN A 374 6.93 13.58 -4.25
N ASN A 375 6.99 14.33 -3.14
CA ASN A 375 7.03 15.79 -3.17
C ASN A 375 8.32 16.41 -2.64
N ASP A 376 9.12 15.69 -1.86
CA ASP A 376 10.41 16.18 -1.38
C ASP A 376 11.35 16.42 -2.57
N PRO A 377 11.82 17.67 -2.80
CA PRO A 377 12.69 17.99 -3.93
C PRO A 377 14.00 17.21 -3.93
N GLN A 378 14.54 16.86 -2.75
CA GLN A 378 15.82 16.15 -2.64
C GLN A 378 15.69 14.65 -2.99
N LEU A 379 14.46 14.12 -3.01
CA LEU A 379 14.17 12.70 -3.28
C LEU A 379 13.62 12.46 -4.69
N GLN A 380 13.45 13.50 -5.52
CA GLN A 380 12.90 13.39 -6.88
C GLN A 380 13.78 12.59 -7.84
N ASN A 381 15.09 12.60 -7.60
CA ASN A 381 16.06 11.94 -8.47
C ASN A 381 16.14 10.42 -8.26
N ILE A 382 15.36 9.88 -7.32
CA ILE A 382 15.19 8.44 -7.12
C ILE A 382 14.17 7.94 -8.14
N VAL A 383 14.63 7.15 -9.11
CA VAL A 383 13.86 6.72 -10.28
C VAL A 383 14.05 5.24 -10.55
N PHE A 384 13.14 4.66 -11.34
CA PHE A 384 13.28 3.28 -11.83
C PHE A 384 13.77 3.26 -13.29
N ASN A 385 14.85 2.54 -13.56
CA ASN A 385 15.39 2.35 -14.90
C ASN A 385 14.84 1.06 -15.50
N GLN A 386 14.03 1.17 -16.54
CA GLN A 386 13.37 0.02 -17.19
C GLN A 386 14.31 -0.90 -17.97
N GLN A 387 15.45 -0.39 -18.45
CA GLN A 387 16.45 -1.20 -19.16
C GLN A 387 17.29 -2.02 -18.17
N LEU A 388 17.65 -1.41 -17.04
CA LEU A 388 18.33 -2.06 -15.93
C LEU A 388 17.36 -2.88 -15.07
N ASP A 389 16.05 -2.64 -15.16
CA ASP A 389 15.02 -3.20 -14.28
C ASP A 389 15.43 -3.11 -12.79
N GLY A 390 15.75 -1.88 -12.39
CA GLY A 390 16.27 -1.55 -11.05
C GLY A 390 16.25 -0.04 -10.78
N MET A 391 16.48 0.32 -9.51
CA MET A 391 16.52 1.72 -9.09
C MET A 391 17.83 2.41 -9.48
N GLU A 392 17.73 3.68 -9.87
CA GLU A 392 18.84 4.55 -10.23
C GLU A 392 18.65 5.95 -9.61
N ILE A 393 19.76 6.66 -9.40
CA ILE A 393 19.78 8.05 -8.99
C ILE A 393 20.15 8.91 -10.20
N LYS A 394 19.21 9.76 -10.63
CA LYS A 394 19.36 10.63 -11.80
C LYS A 394 19.54 12.09 -11.40
N GLY A 395 20.66 12.39 -10.73
CA GLY A 395 20.96 13.72 -10.22
C GLY A 395 21.57 13.63 -8.83
N GLU A 396 21.24 14.59 -7.98
CA GLU A 396 21.74 14.64 -6.60
C GLU A 396 20.71 14.09 -5.61
N VAL A 397 21.21 13.51 -4.53
CA VAL A 397 20.45 13.08 -3.35
C VAL A 397 21.10 13.68 -2.11
N PRO A 398 20.41 13.73 -0.94
CA PRO A 398 20.94 14.36 0.27
C PRO A 398 22.22 13.74 0.84
N TRP A 399 22.65 12.59 0.34
CA TRP A 399 23.81 11.85 0.83
C TRP A 399 24.83 11.63 -0.28
N LYS A 400 26.08 11.34 0.11
CA LYS A 400 27.15 11.03 -0.85
C LYS A 400 26.90 9.66 -1.45
N HIS A 401 26.84 9.62 -2.78
CA HIS A 401 26.65 8.41 -3.54
C HIS A 401 27.72 8.33 -4.67
N PRO A 402 28.43 7.20 -4.86
CA PRO A 402 29.60 7.12 -5.73
C PRO A 402 29.29 6.73 -7.19
N SER A 403 28.08 6.28 -7.51
CA SER A 403 27.71 5.80 -8.84
C SER A 403 26.36 6.38 -9.29
N LYS A 404 25.68 5.78 -10.27
CA LYS A 404 24.26 6.09 -10.53
C LYS A 404 23.32 5.00 -9.98
N TYR A 405 23.85 3.81 -9.72
CA TYR A 405 23.08 2.64 -9.34
C TYR A 405 22.69 2.66 -7.86
N TRP A 406 21.45 2.33 -7.55
CA TRP A 406 20.99 2.20 -6.17
C TRP A 406 21.68 1.01 -5.45
N ARG A 407 22.01 1.18 -4.17
CA ARG A 407 22.68 0.15 -3.35
C ARG A 407 21.97 -0.02 -2.00
N ASP A 408 22.25 -1.11 -1.30
CA ASP A 408 21.78 -1.34 0.07
C ASP A 408 22.14 -0.21 1.04
N ALA A 409 23.29 0.44 0.81
CA ALA A 409 23.69 1.62 1.58
C ALA A 409 22.73 2.81 1.36
N ASP A 410 22.17 2.96 0.16
CA ASP A 410 21.23 4.03 -0.17
C ASP A 410 19.85 3.80 0.45
N ASP A 411 19.42 2.54 0.65
CA ASP A 411 18.25 2.22 1.49
C ASP A 411 18.44 2.75 2.92
N ALA A 412 19.60 2.49 3.52
CA ALA A 412 19.91 2.95 4.88
C ALA A 412 20.01 4.49 4.95
N GLN A 413 20.59 5.14 3.94
CA GLN A 413 20.67 6.60 3.87
C GLN A 413 19.29 7.24 3.71
N LEU A 414 18.42 6.68 2.88
CA LEU A 414 17.05 7.15 2.70
C LEU A 414 16.25 7.05 4.00
N ILE A 415 16.33 5.92 4.69
CA ILE A 415 15.67 5.73 5.99
C ILE A 415 16.19 6.77 7.00
N SER A 416 17.51 6.95 7.10
CA SER A 416 18.13 7.94 8.00
C SER A 416 17.69 9.38 7.67
N TYR A 417 17.62 9.72 6.39
CA TYR A 417 17.17 11.03 5.94
C TYR A 417 15.71 11.29 6.31
N VAL A 418 14.81 10.35 6.02
CA VAL A 418 13.38 10.50 6.32
C VAL A 418 13.15 10.52 7.83
N ASP A 419 13.81 9.65 8.60
CA ASP A 419 13.70 9.64 10.06
C ASP A 419 14.15 10.96 10.71
N SER A 420 15.19 11.60 10.17
CA SER A 420 15.70 12.88 10.70
C SER A 420 14.87 14.10 10.32
N HIS A 421 14.15 14.08 9.19
CA HIS A 421 13.38 15.24 8.70
C HIS A 421 11.88 15.14 8.96
N TYR A 422 11.34 13.92 8.97
CA TYR A 422 9.89 13.66 8.99
C TYR A 422 9.45 12.69 10.10
N GLY A 423 10.38 11.91 10.66
CA GLY A 423 10.11 10.93 11.69
C GLY A 423 10.07 9.49 11.16
N THR A 424 9.90 8.54 12.08
CA THR A 424 10.14 7.12 11.79
C THR A 424 8.94 6.42 11.16
N PHE A 425 9.21 5.72 10.04
CA PHE A 425 8.27 4.84 9.38
C PHE A 425 8.67 3.36 9.51
N SER A 426 7.69 2.46 9.39
CA SER A 426 7.97 1.02 9.42
C SER A 426 8.71 0.55 8.16
N GLN A 427 9.54 -0.49 8.27
CA GLN A 427 10.25 -1.09 7.13
C GLN A 427 9.30 -1.47 5.98
N ARG A 428 8.11 -1.97 6.31
CA ARG A 428 7.06 -2.28 5.32
C ARG A 428 6.65 -1.02 4.54
N ASN A 429 6.40 0.09 5.24
CA ASN A 429 5.96 1.33 4.59
C ASN A 429 7.06 1.91 3.71
N TYR A 430 8.32 1.90 4.16
CA TYR A 430 9.48 2.27 3.34
C TYR A 430 9.54 1.43 2.06
N GLN A 431 9.56 0.10 2.18
CA GLN A 431 9.71 -0.79 1.01
C GLN A 431 8.60 -0.58 -0.02
N ILE A 432 7.34 -0.47 0.42
CA ILE A 432 6.21 -0.26 -0.49
C ILE A 432 6.27 1.13 -1.13
N ALA A 433 6.50 2.17 -0.34
CA ALA A 433 6.49 3.54 -0.84
C ALA A 433 7.63 3.81 -1.82
N VAL A 434 8.84 3.35 -1.51
CA VAL A 434 10.01 3.50 -2.40
C VAL A 434 9.80 2.76 -3.71
N THR A 435 9.36 1.50 -3.65
CA THR A 435 9.09 0.70 -4.86
C THR A 435 8.05 1.41 -5.74
N LYS A 436 6.94 1.85 -5.14
CA LYS A 436 5.85 2.53 -5.86
C LYS A 436 6.31 3.85 -6.48
N VAL A 437 6.95 4.72 -5.69
CA VAL A 437 7.31 6.07 -6.16
C VAL A 437 8.45 6.02 -7.18
N ALA A 438 9.41 5.11 -7.03
CA ALA A 438 10.43 4.90 -8.04
C ALA A 438 9.82 4.38 -9.36
N ASP A 439 8.87 3.43 -9.27
CA ASP A 439 8.16 2.87 -10.43
C ASP A 439 7.29 3.92 -11.15
N ASP A 440 6.58 4.79 -10.42
CA ASP A 440 5.86 5.95 -11.00
C ASP A 440 6.79 6.89 -11.78
N ARG A 441 8.07 6.94 -11.39
CA ARG A 441 9.13 7.73 -12.04
C ARG A 441 9.98 6.88 -12.99
N SER A 442 9.42 5.77 -13.49
CA SER A 442 10.09 4.90 -14.45
C SER A 442 10.51 5.64 -15.72
N TYR A 443 11.68 5.32 -16.23
CA TYR A 443 12.11 5.74 -17.56
C TYR A 443 12.94 4.66 -18.25
N HIS A 444 12.99 4.74 -19.57
CA HIS A 444 13.86 3.88 -20.37
C HIS A 444 15.02 4.71 -20.93
N PRO A 445 16.28 4.47 -20.53
CA PRO A 445 17.42 5.31 -20.90
C PRO A 445 17.66 5.35 -22.41
N ILE A 446 17.65 4.20 -23.10
CA ILE A 446 17.89 4.11 -24.54
C ILE A 446 16.74 4.76 -25.35
N ARG A 447 15.47 4.54 -25.00
CA ARG A 447 14.35 5.23 -25.66
C ARG A 447 14.44 6.74 -25.48
N LYS A 448 14.82 7.22 -24.29
CA LYS A 448 15.03 8.64 -24.04
C LYS A 448 16.19 9.20 -24.88
N TYR A 449 17.28 8.44 -25.02
CA TYR A 449 18.40 8.78 -25.89
C TYR A 449 17.96 8.87 -27.37
N LEU A 450 17.30 7.84 -27.89
CA LEU A 450 16.80 7.81 -29.27
C LEU A 450 15.83 8.96 -29.55
N ALA A 451 14.92 9.27 -28.61
CA ALA A 451 13.98 10.38 -28.73
C ALA A 451 14.63 11.78 -28.61
N ALA A 452 15.86 11.86 -28.10
CA ALA A 452 16.62 13.10 -27.98
C ALA A 452 17.65 13.29 -29.10
N LEU A 453 17.71 12.36 -30.07
CA LEU A 453 18.60 12.48 -31.22
C LEU A 453 18.20 13.67 -32.11
N PRO A 454 19.17 14.30 -32.79
CA PRO A 454 18.87 15.29 -33.82
C PRO A 454 18.15 14.64 -35.00
N GLU A 455 17.51 15.47 -35.82
CA GLU A 455 17.00 15.02 -37.13
C GLU A 455 18.16 14.52 -38.00
N TRP A 456 17.89 13.48 -38.80
CA TRP A 456 18.88 12.95 -39.72
C TRP A 456 19.23 13.99 -40.78
N ASP A 457 20.53 14.22 -40.97
CA ASP A 457 21.07 15.22 -41.89
C ASP A 457 21.01 14.83 -43.38
N GLY A 458 20.45 13.65 -43.69
CA GLY A 458 20.33 13.14 -45.06
C GLY A 458 21.61 12.53 -45.63
N VAL A 459 22.71 12.49 -44.88
CA VAL A 459 23.97 11.86 -45.33
C VAL A 459 23.96 10.39 -44.93
N PRO A 460 24.02 9.45 -45.90
CA PRO A 460 24.02 8.02 -45.61
C PRO A 460 25.36 7.58 -45.02
N ARG A 461 25.32 6.95 -43.84
CA ARG A 461 26.48 6.46 -43.07
C ARG A 461 26.33 5.00 -42.66
N VAL A 462 25.10 4.54 -42.43
CA VAL A 462 24.82 3.20 -41.90
C VAL A 462 25.36 2.10 -42.82
N ASP A 463 25.12 2.20 -44.13
CA ASP A 463 25.54 1.20 -45.10
C ASP A 463 27.06 1.11 -45.26
N THR A 464 27.77 2.23 -45.13
CA THR A 464 29.22 2.29 -45.32
C THR A 464 30.00 2.18 -44.03
N LEU A 465 29.36 2.06 -42.87
CA LEU A 465 30.02 2.12 -41.56
C LEU A 465 31.18 1.13 -41.42
N LEU A 466 30.99 -0.14 -41.77
CA LEU A 466 32.07 -1.14 -41.67
C LEU A 466 33.12 -0.99 -42.78
N ILE A 467 32.73 -0.43 -43.92
CA ILE A 467 33.61 -0.16 -45.07
C ILE A 467 34.56 0.97 -44.69
N ASP A 468 34.01 2.11 -44.27
CA ASP A 468 34.75 3.33 -43.97
C ASP A 468 35.66 3.17 -42.76
N TYR A 469 35.20 2.50 -41.69
CA TYR A 469 35.93 2.45 -40.41
C TYR A 469 36.77 1.19 -40.20
N LEU A 470 36.47 0.09 -40.89
CA LEU A 470 37.14 -1.20 -40.70
C LEU A 470 37.68 -1.81 -42.01
N GLY A 471 37.51 -1.12 -43.14
CA GLY A 471 38.03 -1.56 -44.44
C GLY A 471 37.31 -2.77 -45.02
N ALA A 472 36.06 -3.02 -44.62
CA ALA A 472 35.27 -4.10 -45.20
C ALA A 472 35.06 -3.90 -46.72
N GLU A 473 34.86 -5.00 -47.44
CA GLU A 473 34.58 -4.92 -48.88
C GLU A 473 33.26 -4.19 -49.14
N ASP A 474 33.26 -3.28 -50.12
CA ASP A 474 32.04 -2.60 -50.55
C ASP A 474 31.21 -3.50 -51.45
N ASN A 475 30.33 -4.27 -50.82
CA ASN A 475 29.35 -5.11 -51.52
C ASN A 475 27.95 -5.02 -50.86
N SER A 476 26.93 -5.47 -51.60
CA SER A 476 25.54 -5.40 -51.17
C SER A 476 25.25 -6.19 -49.88
N TYR A 477 26.01 -7.26 -49.63
CA TYR A 477 25.88 -8.06 -48.42
C TYR A 477 26.38 -7.30 -47.18
N VAL A 478 27.60 -6.72 -47.23
CA VAL A 478 28.18 -5.94 -46.12
C VAL A 478 27.25 -4.79 -45.74
N ARG A 479 26.82 -3.99 -46.72
CA ARG A 479 25.87 -2.88 -46.50
C ARG A 479 24.59 -3.36 -45.81
N ALA A 480 24.00 -4.45 -46.30
CA ALA A 480 22.75 -4.98 -45.76
C ALA A 480 22.88 -5.52 -44.33
N VAL A 481 23.93 -6.30 -44.02
CA VAL A 481 24.10 -6.87 -42.67
C VAL A 481 24.42 -5.79 -41.64
N THR A 482 25.18 -4.76 -42.02
CA THR A 482 25.44 -3.59 -41.16
C THR A 482 24.13 -2.87 -40.84
N ARG A 483 23.37 -2.49 -41.86
CA ARG A 483 22.10 -1.78 -41.71
C ARG A 483 21.11 -2.55 -40.84
N LYS A 484 20.90 -3.83 -41.14
CA LYS A 484 19.93 -4.67 -40.44
C LYS A 484 20.32 -4.90 -38.99
N THR A 485 21.61 -5.01 -38.69
CA THR A 485 22.10 -5.14 -37.31
C THR A 485 21.78 -3.90 -36.48
N LEU A 486 22.04 -2.70 -37.02
CA LEU A 486 21.73 -1.46 -36.30
C LEU A 486 20.21 -1.23 -36.19
N CYS A 487 19.44 -1.50 -37.25
CA CYS A 487 17.97 -1.45 -37.21
C CYS A 487 17.41 -2.42 -36.16
N ALA A 488 18.00 -3.62 -36.02
CA ALA A 488 17.60 -4.57 -34.99
C ALA A 488 17.87 -4.04 -33.58
N ALA A 489 18.95 -3.30 -33.35
CA ALA A 489 19.23 -2.67 -32.06
C ALA A 489 18.10 -1.73 -31.64
N VAL A 490 17.67 -0.85 -32.54
CA VAL A 490 16.56 0.08 -32.30
C VAL A 490 15.24 -0.67 -32.10
N ARG A 491 14.91 -1.60 -33.01
CA ARG A 491 13.66 -2.37 -32.90
C ARG A 491 13.57 -3.22 -31.65
N ARG A 492 14.67 -3.78 -31.16
CA ARG A 492 14.70 -4.55 -29.90
C ARG A 492 14.31 -3.70 -28.69
N VAL A 493 14.60 -2.41 -28.69
CA VAL A 493 14.23 -1.47 -27.62
C VAL A 493 12.80 -0.94 -27.78
N GLN A 494 12.35 -0.69 -29.01
CA GLN A 494 10.99 -0.19 -29.29
C GLN A 494 9.94 -1.32 -29.19
N GLU A 495 10.29 -2.53 -29.64
CA GLU A 495 9.47 -3.75 -29.60
C GLU A 495 10.23 -4.88 -28.89
N PRO A 496 10.32 -4.84 -27.55
CA PRO A 496 11.03 -5.86 -26.77
C PRO A 496 10.60 -7.28 -27.13
N GLY A 497 11.59 -8.13 -27.44
CA GLY A 497 11.37 -9.51 -27.86
C GLY A 497 11.14 -9.74 -29.36
N VAL A 498 11.16 -8.70 -30.20
CA VAL A 498 11.13 -8.86 -31.67
C VAL A 498 12.17 -9.88 -32.15
N LYS A 499 11.84 -10.71 -33.14
CA LYS A 499 12.74 -11.78 -33.56
C LYS A 499 13.97 -11.21 -34.27
N PHE A 500 15.14 -11.46 -33.70
CA PHE A 500 16.45 -11.26 -34.31
C PHE A 500 17.39 -12.31 -33.70
N ASP A 501 17.66 -13.39 -34.45
CA ASP A 501 18.46 -14.55 -34.03
C ASP A 501 19.84 -14.61 -34.72
N THR A 502 20.25 -13.49 -35.33
CA THR A 502 21.49 -13.32 -36.09
C THR A 502 22.48 -12.43 -35.34
N MET A 503 23.77 -12.67 -35.54
CA MET A 503 24.87 -11.92 -34.96
C MET A 503 25.85 -11.53 -36.06
N LEU A 504 26.17 -10.24 -36.14
CA LEU A 504 27.22 -9.71 -37.01
C LEU A 504 28.57 -10.10 -36.43
N VAL A 505 29.45 -10.70 -37.24
CA VAL A 505 30.78 -11.15 -36.81
C VAL A 505 31.85 -10.39 -37.59
N LEU A 506 32.64 -9.58 -36.87
CA LEU A 506 33.75 -8.83 -37.44
C LEU A 506 35.03 -9.66 -37.36
N ASN A 507 35.55 -10.11 -38.49
CA ASN A 507 36.74 -10.96 -38.58
C ASN A 507 37.89 -10.26 -39.31
N GLY A 508 39.03 -10.11 -38.62
CA GLY A 508 40.23 -9.53 -39.20
C GLY A 508 41.28 -9.16 -38.15
N PRO A 509 42.38 -8.49 -38.54
CA PRO A 509 43.53 -8.30 -37.66
C PRO A 509 43.21 -7.64 -36.32
N GLN A 510 44.01 -7.95 -35.31
CA GLN A 510 43.94 -7.27 -34.02
C GLN A 510 44.34 -5.80 -34.17
N GLY A 511 43.74 -4.90 -33.38
CA GLY A 511 44.12 -3.49 -33.34
C GLY A 511 43.48 -2.57 -34.39
N ILE A 512 42.66 -3.10 -35.31
CA ILE A 512 41.96 -2.29 -36.32
C ILE A 512 40.74 -1.50 -35.79
N GLY A 513 40.40 -1.66 -34.51
CA GLY A 513 39.30 -0.91 -33.86
C GLY A 513 37.93 -1.59 -33.81
N LYS A 514 37.81 -2.91 -34.06
CA LYS A 514 36.52 -3.65 -34.03
C LYS A 514 35.71 -3.41 -32.74
N SER A 515 36.27 -3.74 -31.58
CA SER A 515 35.64 -3.55 -30.28
C SER A 515 35.43 -2.06 -29.95
N THR A 516 36.32 -1.18 -30.44
CA THR A 516 36.19 0.27 -30.30
C THR A 516 34.97 0.81 -31.04
N LEU A 517 34.72 0.35 -32.27
CA LEU A 517 33.53 0.73 -33.03
C LEU A 517 32.25 0.33 -32.28
N ILE A 518 32.18 -0.94 -31.84
CA ILE A 518 30.99 -1.48 -31.15
C ILE A 518 30.72 -0.73 -29.85
N SER A 519 31.75 -0.53 -29.03
CA SER A 519 31.63 0.21 -27.76
C SER A 519 31.26 1.68 -27.95
N ARG A 520 31.80 2.35 -28.98
CA ARG A 520 31.42 3.73 -29.33
C ARG A 520 29.94 3.81 -29.74
N LEU A 521 29.46 2.88 -30.56
CA LEU A 521 28.06 2.86 -31.00
C LEU A 521 27.08 2.65 -29.84
N ALA A 522 27.40 1.77 -28.89
CA ALA A 522 26.52 1.49 -27.76
C ALA A 522 26.64 2.51 -26.61
N GLY A 523 27.76 3.23 -26.53
CA GLY A 523 28.03 4.17 -25.45
C GLY A 523 28.05 3.51 -24.07
N GLU A 524 27.30 4.06 -23.12
CA GLU A 524 27.22 3.51 -21.76
C GLU A 524 26.45 2.18 -21.66
N TRP A 525 25.75 1.75 -22.72
CA TRP A 525 25.00 0.50 -22.78
C TRP A 525 25.77 -0.63 -23.49
N PHE A 526 27.10 -0.53 -23.53
CA PHE A 526 28.00 -1.57 -24.05
C PHE A 526 28.38 -2.59 -22.97
N SER A 527 28.51 -3.87 -23.34
CA SER A 527 29.12 -4.90 -22.50
C SER A 527 29.90 -5.91 -23.33
N ASP A 528 31.12 -6.23 -22.90
CA ASP A 528 31.99 -7.31 -23.40
C ASP A 528 32.15 -8.45 -22.38
N SER A 529 31.45 -8.36 -21.26
CA SER A 529 31.62 -9.24 -20.09
C SER A 529 30.91 -10.60 -20.21
N LEU A 530 30.13 -10.80 -21.28
CA LEU A 530 29.39 -12.04 -21.50
C LEU A 530 30.32 -13.16 -21.95
N ASN A 531 30.69 -14.04 -21.01
CA ASN A 531 31.46 -15.23 -21.34
C ASN A 531 30.52 -16.35 -21.78
N LEU A 532 30.99 -17.22 -22.68
CA LEU A 532 30.14 -18.30 -23.19
C LEU A 532 29.75 -19.33 -22.12
N SER A 533 30.56 -19.50 -21.08
CA SER A 533 30.21 -20.32 -19.91
C SER A 533 28.94 -19.82 -19.22
N ASP A 534 28.70 -18.51 -19.22
CA ASP A 534 27.52 -17.91 -18.60
C ASP A 534 26.23 -18.30 -19.33
N THR A 535 26.29 -18.50 -20.65
CA THR A 535 25.11 -18.76 -21.50
C THR A 535 24.38 -20.08 -21.19
N LYS A 536 25.02 -20.96 -20.42
CA LYS A 536 24.45 -22.23 -19.93
C LYS A 536 23.67 -22.07 -18.62
N ASP A 537 23.88 -20.98 -17.90
CA ASP A 537 23.32 -20.73 -16.57
C ASP A 537 22.30 -19.57 -16.61
N LYS A 538 21.50 -19.44 -15.55
CA LYS A 538 20.53 -18.35 -15.34
C LYS A 538 21.20 -16.97 -15.26
N THR A 539 22.50 -16.93 -14.96
CA THR A 539 23.33 -15.73 -14.82
C THR A 539 23.54 -14.99 -16.14
N ALA A 540 23.49 -15.67 -17.29
CA ALA A 540 23.61 -14.96 -18.58
C ALA A 540 22.48 -13.97 -18.81
N ALA A 541 21.24 -14.29 -18.39
CA ALA A 541 20.11 -13.38 -18.55
C ALA A 541 20.28 -12.12 -17.68
N GLU A 542 20.79 -12.27 -16.45
CA GLU A 542 21.12 -11.16 -15.56
C GLU A 542 22.24 -10.28 -16.15
N LYS A 543 23.22 -10.87 -16.84
CA LYS A 543 24.30 -10.14 -17.52
C LYS A 543 23.85 -9.38 -18.77
N LEU A 544 22.66 -9.66 -19.32
CA LEU A 544 22.09 -8.88 -20.44
C LEU A 544 21.40 -7.60 -19.96
N GLN A 545 20.93 -7.60 -18.71
CA GLN A 545 20.13 -6.53 -18.13
C GLN A 545 20.95 -5.23 -18.09
N GLY A 546 20.35 -4.11 -18.51
CA GLY A 546 21.03 -2.82 -18.57
C GLY A 546 21.78 -2.53 -19.89
N TYR A 547 22.01 -3.51 -20.77
CA TYR A 547 22.85 -3.35 -21.96
C TYR A 547 22.08 -3.38 -23.28
N TRP A 548 22.54 -2.61 -24.26
CA TRP A 548 21.93 -2.48 -25.59
C TRP A 548 22.67 -3.32 -26.64
N ILE A 549 24.00 -3.27 -26.59
CA ILE A 549 24.87 -3.99 -27.52
C ILE A 549 25.89 -4.76 -26.71
N LEU A 550 25.95 -6.07 -26.97
CA LEU A 550 26.91 -6.96 -26.34
C LEU A 550 27.93 -7.46 -27.35
N GLU A 551 29.20 -7.40 -26.98
CA GLU A 551 30.29 -8.03 -27.73
C GLU A 551 30.58 -9.42 -27.16
N ILE A 552 30.73 -10.39 -28.06
CA ILE A 552 31.23 -11.73 -27.77
C ILE A 552 32.60 -11.84 -28.45
N GLY A 553 33.66 -11.66 -27.67
CA GLY A 553 35.04 -11.76 -28.12
C GLY A 553 35.50 -13.21 -28.34
N GLU A 554 36.63 -13.35 -29.05
CA GLU A 554 37.38 -14.60 -29.22
C GLU A 554 36.59 -15.78 -29.82
N LEU A 555 35.73 -15.52 -30.82
CA LEU A 555 34.92 -16.59 -31.45
C LEU A 555 35.73 -17.78 -32.00
N ALA A 556 36.99 -17.58 -32.40
CA ALA A 556 37.86 -18.65 -32.90
C ALA A 556 38.16 -19.75 -31.85
N GLY A 557 38.17 -19.39 -30.56
CA GLY A 557 38.44 -20.32 -29.46
C GLY A 557 37.29 -21.28 -29.15
N LEU A 558 36.10 -21.04 -29.70
CA LEU A 558 34.90 -21.77 -29.33
C LEU A 558 34.88 -23.20 -29.87
N ARG A 559 34.52 -24.14 -28.99
CA ARG A 559 34.28 -25.54 -29.34
C ARG A 559 32.91 -25.69 -30.02
N LYS A 560 32.70 -26.79 -30.75
CA LYS A 560 31.42 -27.06 -31.44
C LYS A 560 30.19 -27.01 -30.51
N ALA A 561 30.28 -27.57 -29.30
CA ALA A 561 29.20 -27.55 -28.32
C ALA A 561 28.89 -26.13 -27.79
N GLU A 562 29.92 -25.28 -27.73
CA GLU A 562 29.80 -23.88 -27.33
C GLU A 562 29.10 -23.06 -28.42
N VAL A 563 29.44 -23.28 -29.69
CA VAL A 563 28.72 -22.68 -30.83
C VAL A 563 27.24 -23.08 -30.84
N GLU A 564 26.90 -24.33 -30.52
CA GLU A 564 25.51 -24.77 -30.40
C GLU A 564 24.77 -24.07 -29.24
N THR A 565 25.42 -23.94 -28.09
CA THR A 565 24.89 -23.20 -26.93
C THR A 565 24.63 -21.74 -27.29
N LEU A 566 25.58 -21.09 -27.97
CA LEU A 566 25.44 -19.71 -28.44
C LEU A 566 24.28 -19.55 -29.43
N ARG A 567 24.11 -20.47 -30.38
CA ARG A 567 22.96 -20.43 -31.32
C ARG A 567 21.62 -20.53 -30.61
N SER A 568 21.52 -21.41 -29.61
CA SER A 568 20.33 -21.53 -28.76
C SER A 568 20.09 -20.24 -27.99
N PHE A 569 21.16 -19.65 -27.45
CA PHE A 569 21.11 -18.37 -26.76
C PHE A 569 20.62 -17.24 -27.68
N LEU A 570 21.23 -17.02 -28.85
CA LEU A 570 20.84 -15.99 -29.82
C LEU A 570 19.37 -16.12 -30.26
N SER A 571 18.83 -17.34 -30.32
CA SER A 571 17.45 -17.59 -30.77
C SER A 571 16.37 -17.19 -29.76
N ARG A 572 16.71 -16.92 -28.49
CA ARG A 572 15.73 -16.56 -27.47
C ARG A 572 15.16 -15.15 -27.74
N GLN A 573 13.86 -14.99 -27.51
CA GLN A 573 13.16 -13.71 -27.58
C GLN A 573 12.83 -13.15 -26.19
N ASN A 574 12.76 -14.02 -25.19
CA ASN A 574 12.39 -13.72 -23.82
C ASN A 574 13.28 -14.53 -22.89
N ASP A 575 13.88 -13.88 -21.91
CA ASP A 575 14.64 -14.52 -20.85
C ASP A 575 13.78 -14.52 -19.57
N ILE A 576 13.61 -15.69 -18.95
CA ILE A 576 12.79 -15.84 -17.73
C ILE A 576 13.74 -16.11 -16.57
N TYR A 577 13.91 -15.13 -15.69
CA TYR A 577 14.74 -15.26 -14.50
C TYR A 577 14.13 -14.50 -13.33
N ARG A 578 14.70 -14.73 -12.14
CA ARG A 578 14.33 -14.03 -10.92
C ARG A 578 15.50 -13.13 -10.57
N ALA A 579 15.34 -11.82 -10.67
CA ALA A 579 16.33 -10.87 -10.18
C ALA A 579 16.73 -11.20 -8.74
N ALA A 580 17.97 -10.91 -8.32
CA ALA A 580 18.52 -11.30 -7.03
C ALA A 580 17.62 -10.92 -5.82
N PHE A 581 16.85 -9.83 -5.93
CA PHE A 581 15.91 -9.34 -4.92
C PHE A 581 14.43 -9.56 -5.29
N GLY A 582 14.15 -10.10 -6.48
CA GLY A 582 12.81 -10.43 -6.95
C GLY A 582 12.25 -11.65 -6.23
N ARG A 583 10.98 -11.59 -5.83
CA ARG A 583 10.28 -12.75 -5.21
C ARG A 583 9.81 -13.78 -6.24
N ARG A 584 9.65 -13.37 -7.50
CA ARG A 584 9.06 -14.17 -8.58
C ARG A 584 9.96 -14.10 -9.81
N ALA A 585 10.02 -15.19 -10.56
CA ALA A 585 10.62 -15.14 -11.89
C ALA A 585 9.69 -14.37 -12.82
N THR A 586 10.25 -13.43 -13.57
CA THR A 586 9.52 -12.54 -14.49
C THR A 586 10.03 -12.74 -15.92
N PRO A 587 9.18 -12.55 -16.94
CA PRO A 587 9.61 -12.52 -18.32
C PRO A 587 10.33 -11.19 -18.62
N HIS A 588 11.51 -11.26 -19.22
CA HIS A 588 12.28 -10.12 -19.70
C HIS A 588 12.48 -10.27 -21.22
N PRO A 589 11.59 -9.67 -22.04
CA PRO A 589 11.74 -9.67 -23.48
C PRO A 589 13.06 -8.99 -23.88
N ARG A 590 13.81 -9.60 -24.79
CA ARG A 590 15.15 -9.11 -25.14
C ARG A 590 15.11 -7.76 -25.83
N GLN A 591 15.95 -6.85 -25.32
CA GLN A 591 16.13 -5.50 -25.82
C GLN A 591 17.54 -5.22 -26.38
N CYS A 592 18.41 -6.24 -26.40
CA CYS A 592 19.78 -6.11 -26.87
C CYS A 592 20.06 -6.89 -28.17
N ILE A 593 21.18 -6.55 -28.79
CA ILE A 593 21.78 -7.29 -29.92
C ILE A 593 23.20 -7.74 -29.60
N PHE A 594 23.72 -8.67 -30.40
CA PHE A 594 25.05 -9.24 -30.23
C PHE A 594 25.93 -8.94 -31.43
N PHE A 595 27.19 -8.62 -31.14
CA PHE A 595 28.29 -8.60 -32.09
C PHE A 595 29.30 -9.67 -31.71
N GLY A 596 29.85 -10.34 -32.70
CA GLY A 596 30.99 -11.21 -32.55
C GLY A 596 32.26 -10.52 -33.03
N THR A 597 33.37 -10.70 -32.33
CA THR A 597 34.69 -10.28 -32.83
C THR A 597 35.66 -11.45 -32.83
N THR A 598 36.51 -11.50 -33.85
CA THR A 598 37.56 -12.51 -33.97
C THR A 598 38.77 -11.98 -34.71
N ASN A 599 39.94 -12.47 -34.32
CA ASN A 599 41.21 -12.20 -35.00
C ASN A 599 41.52 -13.25 -36.08
N ALA A 600 40.77 -14.35 -36.12
CA ALA A 600 40.92 -15.36 -37.17
C ALA A 600 40.28 -14.84 -38.47
N GLU A 601 41.10 -14.65 -39.51
CA GLU A 601 40.64 -14.18 -40.82
C GLU A 601 39.74 -15.22 -41.51
N SER A 602 39.99 -16.50 -41.25
CA SER A 602 39.14 -17.62 -41.63
C SER A 602 39.09 -18.64 -40.50
N GLY A 603 38.10 -19.54 -40.54
CA GLY A 603 38.15 -20.77 -39.79
C GLY A 603 37.64 -20.79 -38.35
N TYR A 604 36.84 -19.80 -37.95
CA TYR A 604 36.24 -19.77 -36.60
C TYR A 604 34.86 -20.46 -36.53
N LEU A 605 34.21 -20.72 -37.67
CA LEU A 605 33.00 -21.55 -37.72
C LEU A 605 33.38 -23.02 -37.91
N ARG A 606 33.00 -23.88 -36.97
CA ARG A 606 33.38 -25.31 -36.98
C ARG A 606 32.28 -26.27 -37.41
N ASP A 607 31.06 -25.78 -37.64
CA ASP A 607 29.89 -26.60 -37.99
C ASP A 607 29.42 -26.28 -39.41
N THR A 608 29.04 -27.30 -40.18
CA THR A 608 28.54 -27.15 -41.56
C THR A 608 27.06 -26.78 -41.62
N THR A 609 26.35 -26.87 -40.50
CA THR A 609 24.91 -26.63 -40.41
C THR A 609 24.60 -25.49 -39.46
N GLY A 610 23.58 -24.68 -39.79
CA GLY A 610 23.07 -23.65 -38.89
C GLY A 610 23.93 -22.39 -38.74
N ASN A 611 24.85 -22.13 -39.67
CA ASN A 611 25.67 -20.91 -39.71
C ASN A 611 24.88 -19.66 -40.14
N ARG A 612 23.62 -19.80 -40.57
CA ARG A 612 22.73 -18.69 -40.93
C ARG A 612 22.59 -17.59 -39.87
N ARG A 613 22.91 -17.91 -38.61
CA ARG A 613 22.85 -17.02 -37.45
C ARG A 613 24.09 -16.15 -37.28
N PHE A 614 25.14 -16.40 -38.07
CA PHE A 614 26.35 -15.59 -38.08
C PHE A 614 26.39 -14.87 -39.43
N TRP A 615 26.63 -13.56 -39.39
CA TRP A 615 26.91 -12.74 -40.56
C TRP A 615 28.38 -12.32 -40.52
N PRO A 616 29.31 -13.14 -41.06
CA PRO A 616 30.71 -12.79 -41.19
C PRO A 616 30.88 -11.52 -42.02
N VAL A 617 31.74 -10.61 -41.58
CA VAL A 617 32.22 -9.47 -42.37
C VAL A 617 33.72 -9.37 -42.15
N LYS A 618 34.47 -9.58 -43.22
CA LYS A 618 35.92 -9.41 -43.24
C LYS A 618 36.26 -7.94 -43.05
N THR A 619 37.13 -7.67 -42.10
CA THR A 619 37.60 -6.33 -41.75
C THR A 619 39.13 -6.34 -41.78
N PRO A 620 39.77 -6.24 -42.95
CA PRO A 620 41.24 -6.27 -43.05
C PRO A 620 41.91 -5.04 -42.42
N GLY A 621 41.15 -3.98 -42.14
CA GLY A 621 41.70 -2.67 -41.80
C GLY A 621 41.97 -1.83 -43.05
N GLY A 622 42.61 -0.68 -42.88
CA GLY A 622 42.88 0.25 -43.99
C GLY A 622 41.64 0.99 -44.50
N GLY A 623 40.58 1.09 -43.68
CA GLY A 623 39.43 1.95 -43.95
C GLY A 623 39.83 3.42 -44.09
N ALA A 624 38.96 4.21 -44.73
CA ALA A 624 39.17 5.65 -44.91
C ALA A 624 39.18 6.44 -43.59
N LYS A 625 38.60 5.86 -42.53
CA LYS A 625 38.50 6.41 -41.18
C LYS A 625 38.90 5.37 -40.14
N HIS A 626 39.15 5.82 -38.92
CA HIS A 626 39.44 4.94 -37.79
C HIS A 626 38.33 4.94 -36.74
N SER A 627 38.09 3.79 -36.11
CA SER A 627 36.98 3.61 -35.16
C SER A 627 37.06 4.54 -33.93
N TRP A 628 38.26 4.96 -33.53
CA TRP A 628 38.46 5.92 -32.44
C TRP A 628 38.19 7.39 -32.84
N GLU A 629 38.03 7.66 -34.13
CA GLU A 629 37.66 8.97 -34.67
C GLU A 629 36.15 9.21 -34.68
N LEU A 630 35.31 8.20 -34.38
CA LEU A 630 33.87 8.41 -34.22
C LEU A 630 33.59 9.43 -33.11
N THR A 631 33.04 10.56 -33.54
CA THR A 631 32.59 11.62 -32.63
C THR A 631 31.19 11.30 -32.11
N HIS A 632 30.78 11.99 -31.03
CA HIS A 632 29.40 11.90 -30.53
C HIS A 632 28.38 12.36 -31.59
N GLU A 633 28.75 13.33 -32.42
CA GLU A 633 27.91 13.83 -33.51
C GLU A 633 27.72 12.77 -34.61
N ASP A 634 28.81 12.11 -35.03
CA ASP A 634 28.73 10.99 -35.99
C ASP A 634 27.81 9.88 -35.48
N ILE A 635 27.98 9.47 -34.21
CA ILE A 635 27.16 8.43 -33.57
C ILE A 635 25.69 8.85 -33.54
N SER A 636 25.42 10.11 -33.19
CA SER A 636 24.05 10.64 -33.13
C SER A 636 23.39 10.63 -34.51
N GLN A 637 24.11 11.03 -35.56
CA GLN A 637 23.61 11.01 -36.94
C GLN A 637 23.47 9.58 -37.50
N ILE A 638 24.36 8.66 -37.14
CA ILE A 638 24.21 7.23 -37.48
C ILE A 638 22.91 6.69 -36.88
N TRP A 639 22.66 6.92 -35.59
CA TRP A 639 21.42 6.45 -34.97
C TRP A 639 20.17 7.18 -35.48
N ALA A 640 20.27 8.46 -35.84
CA ALA A 640 19.19 9.20 -36.49
C ALA A 640 18.82 8.60 -37.86
N GLU A 641 19.82 8.25 -38.68
CA GLU A 641 19.61 7.52 -39.94
C GLU A 641 18.93 6.17 -39.70
N VAL A 642 19.38 5.41 -38.68
CA VAL A 642 18.77 4.12 -38.32
C VAL A 642 17.30 4.28 -37.94
N LEU A 643 16.92 5.34 -37.20
CA LEU A 643 15.53 5.61 -36.86
C LEU A 643 14.68 5.80 -38.13
N VAL A 644 15.15 6.59 -39.08
CA VAL A 644 14.48 6.80 -40.37
C VAL A 644 14.34 5.48 -41.14
N LEU A 645 15.36 4.64 -41.15
CA LEU A 645 15.32 3.32 -41.80
C LEU A 645 14.30 2.38 -41.14
N VAL A 646 14.20 2.40 -39.80
CA VAL A 646 13.22 1.62 -39.05
C VAL A 646 11.79 2.12 -39.29
N GLU A 647 11.58 3.43 -39.30
CA GLU A 647 10.29 4.06 -39.62
C GLU A 647 9.83 3.73 -41.05
N ASN A 648 10.78 3.69 -42.00
CA ASN A 648 10.55 3.24 -43.37
C ASN A 648 10.33 1.71 -43.51
N GLY A 649 10.39 0.95 -42.41
CA GLY A 649 10.03 -0.47 -42.39
C GLY A 649 11.15 -1.43 -42.81
N GLU A 650 12.43 -1.07 -42.61
CA GLU A 650 13.57 -1.94 -42.90
C GLU A 650 13.40 -3.34 -42.26
N LYS A 651 13.52 -4.38 -43.09
CA LYS A 651 13.32 -5.78 -42.67
C LYS A 651 14.57 -6.30 -41.96
N LEU A 652 14.40 -7.01 -40.84
CA LEU A 652 15.53 -7.56 -40.07
C LEU A 652 16.14 -8.88 -40.62
N HIS A 653 15.62 -9.41 -41.73
CA HIS A 653 16.16 -10.59 -42.41
C HIS A 653 16.71 -10.23 -43.79
N LEU A 654 17.65 -11.04 -44.28
CA LEU A 654 18.23 -10.88 -45.61
C LEU A 654 17.20 -11.23 -46.69
N ALA A 655 17.30 -10.54 -47.83
CA ALA A 655 16.57 -10.91 -49.02
C ALA A 655 17.16 -12.19 -49.66
N PRO A 656 16.38 -12.99 -50.40
CA PRO A 656 16.82 -14.29 -50.91
C PRO A 656 18.09 -14.26 -51.78
N ASP A 657 18.29 -13.18 -52.54
CA ASP A 657 19.47 -12.92 -53.36
C ASP A 657 20.74 -12.72 -52.51
N LEU A 658 20.62 -11.97 -51.40
CA LEU A 658 21.71 -11.74 -50.46
C LEU A 658 22.03 -12.96 -49.58
N GLU A 659 21.10 -13.91 -49.43
CA GLU A 659 21.37 -15.16 -48.72
C GLU A 659 22.46 -16.00 -49.40
N THR A 660 22.59 -15.91 -50.72
CA THR A 660 23.63 -16.63 -51.48
C THR A 660 25.02 -16.08 -51.15
N LEU A 661 25.17 -14.75 -51.13
CA LEU A 661 26.40 -14.08 -50.70
C LEU A 661 26.72 -14.40 -49.24
N ALA A 662 25.72 -14.35 -48.35
CA ALA A 662 25.89 -14.71 -46.95
C ALA A 662 26.37 -16.15 -46.77
N LYS A 663 25.84 -17.11 -47.55
CA LYS A 663 26.29 -18.51 -47.53
C LYS A 663 27.74 -18.65 -48.01
N SER A 664 28.16 -17.85 -48.99
CA SER A 664 29.55 -17.81 -49.45
C SER A 664 30.49 -17.35 -48.33
N GLU A 665 30.19 -16.21 -47.70
CA GLU A 665 30.97 -15.68 -46.58
C GLU A 665 31.01 -16.64 -45.38
N GLN A 666 29.88 -17.28 -45.07
CA GLN A 666 29.79 -18.31 -44.03
C GLN A 666 30.63 -19.56 -44.37
N ARG A 667 30.72 -19.94 -45.65
CA ARG A 667 31.52 -21.08 -46.09
C ARG A 667 33.02 -20.77 -45.99
N GLU A 668 33.43 -19.55 -46.33
CA GLU A 668 34.82 -19.13 -46.19
C GLU A 668 35.25 -19.00 -44.73
N ALA A 669 34.33 -18.63 -43.84
CA ALA A 669 34.56 -18.59 -42.40
C ALA A 669 34.67 -19.99 -41.73
N LEU A 670 34.42 -21.09 -42.47
CA LEU A 670 34.59 -22.46 -41.96
C LEU A 670 36.06 -22.84 -41.77
N GLU A 671 36.35 -23.53 -40.65
CA GLU A 671 37.69 -24.04 -40.31
C GLU A 671 38.28 -24.85 -41.46
N SER A 672 39.43 -24.42 -41.99
CA SER A 672 40.23 -25.18 -42.95
C SER A 672 41.03 -26.24 -42.22
N ASP A 673 40.85 -27.49 -42.62
CA ASP A 673 41.71 -28.59 -42.20
C ASP A 673 42.92 -28.65 -43.15
N GLU A 674 44.13 -28.84 -42.63
CA GLU A 674 45.37 -28.86 -43.43
C GLU A 674 45.33 -29.90 -44.56
N ARG A 675 44.50 -30.94 -44.41
CA ARG A 675 44.32 -31.99 -45.43
C ARG A 675 43.42 -31.55 -46.59
N GLU A 676 42.81 -30.36 -46.53
CA GLU A 676 41.94 -29.83 -47.59
C GLU A 676 42.65 -29.78 -48.94
N GLY A 677 43.94 -29.40 -48.97
CA GLY A 677 44.75 -29.40 -50.20
C GLY A 677 44.86 -30.79 -50.85
N LEU A 678 45.08 -31.82 -50.03
CA LEU A 678 45.14 -33.21 -50.50
C LEU A 678 43.78 -33.68 -51.03
N VAL A 679 42.70 -33.28 -50.37
CA VAL A 679 41.33 -33.61 -50.81
C VAL A 679 40.99 -32.89 -52.12
N ARG A 680 41.38 -31.63 -52.28
CA ARG A 680 41.20 -30.88 -53.53
C ARG A 680 41.92 -31.56 -54.69
N GLU A 681 43.21 -31.86 -54.53
CA GLU A 681 44.00 -32.56 -55.55
C GLU A 681 43.41 -33.93 -55.88
N TYR A 682 42.97 -34.68 -54.86
CA TYR A 682 42.26 -35.93 -55.05
C TYR A 682 41.03 -35.76 -55.93
N LEU A 683 40.18 -34.75 -55.65
CA LEU A 683 38.93 -34.48 -56.38
C LEU A 683 39.16 -34.03 -57.82
N GLU A 684 40.22 -33.26 -58.06
CA GLU A 684 40.62 -32.74 -59.39
C GLU A 684 41.36 -33.77 -60.25
N THR A 685 41.91 -34.84 -59.64
CA THR A 685 42.59 -35.92 -60.35
C THR A 685 41.65 -36.61 -61.35
N LEU A 686 42.04 -36.64 -62.62
CA LEU A 686 41.32 -37.38 -63.67
C LEU A 686 41.45 -38.89 -63.46
N LEU A 687 40.33 -39.59 -63.61
CA LEU A 687 40.19 -41.02 -63.36
C LEU A 687 40.24 -41.81 -64.68
N PRO A 688 40.72 -43.06 -64.69
CA PRO A 688 40.59 -43.97 -65.83
C PRO A 688 39.13 -44.30 -66.13
N GLU A 689 38.84 -44.67 -67.39
CA GLU A 689 37.48 -45.06 -67.80
C GLU A 689 36.93 -46.28 -67.03
N ASP A 690 37.80 -47.18 -66.56
CA ASP A 690 37.44 -48.38 -65.81
C ASP A 690 37.39 -48.19 -64.27
N TRP A 691 37.45 -46.94 -63.77
CA TRP A 691 37.56 -46.63 -62.34
C TRP A 691 36.48 -47.30 -61.45
N ASP A 692 35.23 -47.34 -61.91
CA ASP A 692 34.12 -47.95 -61.17
C ASP A 692 34.26 -49.48 -61.01
N GLY A 693 35.08 -50.12 -61.85
CA GLY A 693 35.41 -51.55 -61.78
C GLY A 693 36.63 -51.89 -60.94
N MET A 694 37.46 -50.90 -60.59
CA MET A 694 38.71 -51.09 -59.85
C MET A 694 38.47 -51.37 -58.38
N ASP A 695 39.28 -52.27 -57.80
CA ASP A 695 39.29 -52.50 -56.35
C ASP A 695 40.07 -51.40 -55.61
N LEU A 696 40.06 -51.46 -54.27
CA LEU A 696 40.74 -50.45 -53.45
C LEU A 696 42.26 -50.43 -53.68
N PHE A 697 42.89 -51.57 -53.98
CA PHE A 697 44.32 -51.64 -54.21
C PHE A 697 44.68 -50.92 -55.51
N ASP A 698 43.99 -51.25 -56.60
CA ASP A 698 44.14 -50.64 -57.91
C ASP A 698 43.91 -49.12 -57.86
N ARG A 699 42.86 -48.66 -57.15
CA ARG A 699 42.56 -47.23 -56.98
C ARG A 699 43.69 -46.49 -56.26
N ARG A 700 44.23 -47.07 -55.18
CA ARG A 700 45.36 -46.47 -54.44
C ARG A 700 46.64 -46.42 -55.28
N SER A 701 46.94 -47.50 -56.00
CA SER A 701 48.10 -47.56 -56.89
C SER A 701 48.07 -46.47 -57.95
N PHE A 702 46.91 -46.27 -58.58
CA PHE A 702 46.71 -45.21 -59.57
C PHE A 702 46.95 -43.81 -58.98
N LEU A 703 46.32 -43.51 -57.83
CA LEU A 703 46.45 -42.21 -57.14
C LEU A 703 47.88 -41.93 -56.66
N ALA A 704 48.64 -42.97 -56.29
CA ALA A 704 50.03 -42.85 -55.88
C ALA A 704 51.00 -42.70 -57.06
N GLY A 705 50.52 -42.81 -58.32
CA GLY A 705 51.37 -42.79 -59.51
C GLY A 705 52.24 -44.03 -59.67
N VAL A 706 51.90 -45.14 -59.00
CA VAL A 706 52.69 -46.38 -58.99
C VAL A 706 51.96 -47.46 -59.79
N ASN A 707 52.65 -48.11 -60.73
CA ASN A 707 52.10 -49.16 -61.60
C ASN A 707 50.96 -48.72 -62.55
N ASN A 708 51.05 -47.53 -63.15
CA ASN A 708 50.08 -47.04 -64.15
C ASN A 708 50.19 -47.68 -65.55
N ILE A 709 50.60 -48.96 -65.65
CA ILE A 709 50.85 -49.60 -66.94
C ILE A 709 49.54 -49.70 -67.74
N GLY A 710 49.38 -48.82 -68.73
CA GLY A 710 48.25 -48.78 -69.66
C GLY A 710 47.00 -48.01 -69.19
N ARG A 711 47.02 -47.35 -68.02
CA ARG A 711 45.88 -46.57 -67.50
C ARG A 711 46.22 -45.08 -67.44
N ALA A 712 45.49 -44.27 -68.20
CA ALA A 712 45.58 -42.80 -68.16
C ALA A 712 44.27 -42.22 -67.60
N GLY A 713 44.39 -41.20 -66.75
CA GLY A 713 43.24 -40.46 -66.23
C GLY A 713 42.64 -39.56 -67.32
N THR A 714 41.40 -39.81 -67.70
CA THR A 714 40.68 -39.05 -68.75
C THR A 714 39.32 -38.55 -68.31
N VAL A 715 38.76 -39.09 -67.22
CA VAL A 715 37.40 -38.83 -66.76
C VAL A 715 37.41 -37.97 -65.50
N ALA A 716 36.73 -36.83 -65.51
CA ALA A 716 36.57 -36.01 -64.31
C ALA A 716 35.66 -36.70 -63.29
N ARG A 717 35.99 -36.59 -62.00
CA ARG A 717 35.16 -37.14 -60.93
C ARG A 717 33.86 -36.35 -60.82
N THR A 718 32.73 -37.02 -61.01
CA THR A 718 31.39 -36.40 -60.95
C THR A 718 30.68 -36.62 -59.62
N ARG A 719 31.18 -37.53 -58.78
CA ARG A 719 30.63 -37.84 -57.46
C ARG A 719 31.72 -38.38 -56.53
N VAL A 720 31.54 -38.22 -55.22
CA VAL A 720 32.47 -38.73 -54.20
C VAL A 720 31.75 -39.01 -52.88
N CYS A 721 32.26 -39.90 -52.04
CA CYS A 721 31.83 -40.07 -50.65
C CYS A 721 33.01 -40.00 -49.68
N ASN A 722 32.72 -39.79 -48.39
CA ASN A 722 33.75 -39.73 -47.35
C ASN A 722 34.59 -41.01 -47.27
N MET A 723 34.01 -42.17 -47.59
CA MET A 723 34.73 -43.44 -47.55
C MET A 723 35.76 -43.55 -48.68
N GLU A 724 35.46 -43.03 -49.87
CA GLU A 724 36.41 -42.94 -50.97
C GLU A 724 37.62 -42.08 -50.56
N ILE A 725 37.39 -40.90 -50.00
CA ILE A 725 38.49 -40.04 -49.55
C ILE A 725 39.28 -40.70 -48.40
N TRP A 726 38.58 -41.31 -47.43
CA TRP A 726 39.24 -41.94 -46.28
C TRP A 726 40.11 -43.14 -46.68
N CYS A 727 39.57 -44.01 -47.52
CA CYS A 727 40.25 -45.23 -47.90
C CYS A 727 41.21 -45.03 -49.06
N GLU A 728 40.88 -44.24 -50.07
CA GLU A 728 41.66 -44.13 -51.29
C GLU A 728 42.77 -43.08 -51.14
N LEU A 729 42.42 -41.87 -50.70
CA LEU A 729 43.40 -40.79 -50.51
C LEU A 729 44.24 -41.00 -49.25
N PHE A 730 43.61 -41.17 -48.07
CA PHE A 730 44.36 -41.25 -46.80
C PHE A 730 44.89 -42.65 -46.48
N GLY A 731 44.60 -43.64 -47.32
CA GLY A 731 45.10 -45.01 -47.15
C GLY A 731 44.58 -45.72 -45.90
N LYS A 732 43.52 -45.21 -45.25
CA LYS A 732 43.02 -45.73 -43.97
C LYS A 732 42.07 -46.91 -44.18
N ASP A 733 41.87 -47.69 -43.11
CA ASP A 733 40.96 -48.84 -43.10
C ASP A 733 39.49 -48.39 -43.05
N GLN A 734 38.60 -49.12 -43.73
CA GLN A 734 37.17 -48.81 -43.81
C GLN A 734 36.48 -48.78 -42.44
N GLY A 735 36.87 -49.68 -41.52
CA GLY A 735 36.32 -49.76 -40.18
C GLY A 735 36.81 -48.67 -39.23
N SER A 736 37.87 -47.94 -39.60
CA SER A 736 38.48 -46.90 -38.77
C SER A 736 37.87 -45.50 -38.96
N LEU A 737 36.94 -45.33 -39.90
CA LEU A 737 36.31 -44.03 -40.14
C LEU A 737 35.34 -43.69 -39.01
N GLY A 738 35.83 -42.90 -38.05
CA GLY A 738 35.05 -42.36 -36.96
C GLY A 738 34.07 -41.28 -37.42
N ARG A 739 33.11 -40.99 -36.53
CA ARG A 739 32.12 -39.92 -36.76
C ARG A 739 32.77 -38.55 -36.87
N ALA A 740 33.86 -38.30 -36.13
CA ALA A 740 34.57 -37.03 -36.13
C ALA A 740 35.23 -36.79 -37.49
N GLU A 741 35.99 -37.76 -37.99
CA GLU A 741 36.70 -37.71 -39.28
C GLU A 741 35.71 -37.59 -40.44
N SER A 742 34.61 -38.34 -40.42
CA SER A 742 33.55 -38.21 -41.43
C SER A 742 32.94 -36.80 -41.45
N ASN A 743 32.79 -36.14 -40.29
CA ASN A 743 32.29 -34.76 -40.25
C ASN A 743 33.32 -33.78 -40.82
N ASN A 744 34.60 -33.96 -40.52
CA ASN A 744 35.67 -33.11 -41.06
C ASN A 744 35.76 -33.23 -42.59
N LEU A 745 35.69 -34.45 -43.14
CA LEU A 745 35.65 -34.68 -44.60
C LEU A 745 34.42 -34.02 -45.24
N THR A 746 33.27 -34.11 -44.58
CA THR A 746 32.04 -33.44 -45.04
C THR A 746 32.22 -31.91 -45.07
N ALA A 747 32.89 -31.34 -44.07
CA ALA A 747 33.18 -29.91 -44.01
C ALA A 747 34.14 -29.47 -45.13
N MET A 748 35.21 -30.23 -45.37
CA MET A 748 36.11 -29.98 -46.51
C MET A 748 35.36 -30.02 -47.83
N LEU A 749 34.57 -31.06 -48.09
CA LEU A 749 33.79 -31.19 -49.32
C LEU A 749 32.83 -30.02 -49.52
N THR A 750 32.12 -29.62 -48.46
CA THR A 750 31.19 -28.48 -48.51
C THR A 750 31.93 -27.17 -48.82
N LYS A 751 33.11 -26.97 -48.24
CA LYS A 751 33.96 -25.79 -48.49
C LYS A 751 34.51 -25.77 -49.92
N LEU A 752 34.86 -26.93 -50.46
CA LEU A 752 35.30 -27.14 -51.84
C LEU A 752 34.15 -27.08 -52.87
N GLY A 753 32.91 -26.75 -52.46
CA GLY A 753 31.78 -26.58 -53.37
C GLY A 753 31.02 -27.86 -53.73
N TRP A 754 31.27 -28.97 -53.03
CA TRP A 754 30.56 -30.23 -53.24
C TRP A 754 29.31 -30.32 -52.37
N VAL A 755 28.18 -30.69 -52.98
CA VAL A 755 26.85 -30.74 -52.34
C VAL A 755 26.46 -32.18 -52.05
N ARG A 756 26.05 -32.44 -50.80
CA ARG A 756 25.59 -33.76 -50.36
C ARG A 756 24.19 -34.07 -50.89
N LYS A 757 24.01 -35.23 -51.52
CA LYS A 757 22.69 -35.76 -51.90
C LYS A 757 21.88 -36.20 -50.68
N GLU A 758 20.55 -36.07 -50.75
CA GLU A 758 19.63 -36.42 -49.65
C GLU A 758 19.59 -37.92 -49.34
N LYS A 759 19.68 -38.76 -50.37
CA LYS A 759 19.60 -40.23 -50.25
C LYS A 759 20.98 -40.87 -50.34
N LYS A 760 21.16 -41.96 -49.60
CA LYS A 760 22.35 -42.79 -49.74
C LYS A 760 22.32 -43.53 -51.08
N GLU A 761 23.46 -43.58 -51.75
CA GLU A 761 23.67 -44.38 -52.95
C GLU A 761 24.67 -45.49 -52.64
N ARG A 762 24.58 -46.61 -53.37
CA ARG A 762 25.55 -47.70 -53.19
C ARG A 762 26.82 -47.38 -53.95
N VAL A 763 27.92 -47.21 -53.22
CA VAL A 763 29.26 -46.97 -53.76
C VAL A 763 30.06 -48.25 -53.59
N LYS A 764 30.61 -48.82 -54.66
CA LYS A 764 31.50 -49.99 -54.57
C LYS A 764 32.94 -49.51 -54.34
N PRO A 765 33.73 -50.15 -53.47
CA PRO A 765 33.43 -51.31 -52.62
C PRO A 765 32.73 -51.00 -51.27
N TYR A 766 32.37 -49.75 -50.97
CA TYR A 766 32.01 -49.24 -49.64
C TYR A 766 30.54 -49.41 -49.18
N GLY A 767 29.66 -49.98 -50.00
CA GLY A 767 28.24 -50.12 -49.68
C GLY A 767 27.46 -48.79 -49.73
N PRO A 768 26.30 -48.69 -49.04
CA PRO A 768 25.47 -47.47 -49.06
C PRO A 768 26.11 -46.28 -48.33
N GLN A 769 26.48 -45.25 -49.08
CA GLN A 769 27.15 -44.03 -48.59
C GLN A 769 26.35 -42.78 -48.94
N PHE A 770 26.55 -41.70 -48.19
CA PHE A 770 26.12 -40.37 -48.63
C PHE A 770 27.10 -39.85 -49.66
N VAL A 771 26.58 -39.52 -50.84
CA VAL A 771 27.36 -39.07 -52.00
C VAL A 771 27.27 -37.55 -52.11
N PHE A 772 28.37 -36.95 -52.53
CA PHE A 772 28.51 -35.55 -52.83
C PHE A 772 28.77 -35.37 -54.33
N VAL A 773 28.20 -34.32 -54.93
CA VAL A 773 28.37 -33.95 -56.35
C VAL A 773 28.83 -32.50 -56.47
N PRO A 774 29.50 -32.08 -57.55
CA PRO A 774 29.87 -30.68 -57.75
C PRO A 774 28.62 -29.79 -57.78
N GLY A 775 28.64 -28.65 -57.10
CA GLY A 775 27.49 -27.74 -57.00
C GLY A 775 27.10 -27.03 -58.30
N ASP A 776 27.97 -27.01 -59.31
CA ASP A 776 27.79 -26.29 -60.59
C ASP A 776 27.26 -27.17 -61.73
N VAL A 777 26.76 -28.38 -61.46
CA VAL A 777 26.15 -29.22 -62.50
C VAL A 777 24.65 -28.95 -62.51
N PRO A 778 24.07 -28.40 -63.61
CA PRO A 778 22.62 -28.36 -63.77
C PRO A 778 22.09 -29.79 -63.76
N ASP A 779 21.02 -30.04 -63.00
CA ASP A 779 20.30 -31.33 -62.97
C ASP A 779 19.86 -31.79 -64.37
#